data_AF-A0A972T3S9-F1
#
_entry.id   AF-A0A972T3S9-F1
#
_cell.length_a   1.000
_cell.length_b   1.000
_cell.length_c   1.000
_cell.angle_alpha   90.00
_cell.angle_beta   90.00
_cell.angle_gamma   90.00
#
_symmetry.space_group_name_H-M   'P 1'
#
loop_
_entity.id
_entity.type
_entity.pdbx_description
1 polymer ?
#
loop_
_entity_poly.entity_id
_entity_poly.type
_entity_poly.pdbx_seq_one_letter_code
_entity_poly.pdbx_strand_id
1 'polypeptide(L)'
;MKKRYLMIFMMLVISSLLFSAYSFPELSAATSGSAADDNDPQSPVKITGEFAYSNEFVVETYYVEHAVALLDMTGFVKRDKEWELPVNGQVLGYMKLDAENNRATFELSLPAQPQGIYNDVDQDNQTEQGVQIFTVGYSPNLTGDVFSDGDDRSLGWPSYLASVKTDSENQDEVTGGRLVIWADDSGQQFPSSFGEDGLLFTADDPQMNVPAGFSVIDLDSNPFTIIREREVALTLYEPTDIAVKDFSNLSYSKAFESMFAIASKEYAFNGVDGKQPDWNALHDAVAPKIAQAEKDGDAYSYYLALRDFAMAFHDGHVGLSGGDLEAVYNQNTVLGGYGFAVRELDDGTVVVVYVLPDGPAAQAGMQPGALITKINGVDVQTAIDNVPLFSPQSTDFGARHEKTVFLTRGAIDQKMTVEFTNPDNAAQESGFFQNLMHKLFKSKPAAKTVELTSIYELDSLFAVFQGGSTDEYVLPIEYSFEAAYGIGYIRINSNYDDLGLAVRVFNRALKQFTEAGAVGIVIDMRHNYGGSPLGLAGFLHDQDILLGQLEYYSDKTGKFEAEGPRDKVYPNQEQYSFDKMVLLVDQFCYSACEIEAYGFSQVPGMVVMGQFPTAGVEAETARGDFKLPAGIELTIPTGRFTLPDGSIFLEGQGVQPTIRLAVDQASVLSDQDTVLQAAYDYILNP
;
A
#
# COMPACT_ATOMS: atom_id res chain seq x y z
N MET A 1 -14.07 -11.42 6.81
CA MET A 1 -15.48 -11.83 6.71
C MET A 1 -15.59 -13.02 5.74
N LYS A 2 -15.83 -14.27 6.20
CA LYS A 2 -15.91 -15.48 5.34
C LYS A 2 -17.35 -16.00 5.20
N LYS A 3 -17.70 -16.36 3.95
CA LYS A 3 -18.75 -17.29 3.44
C LYS A 3 -20.19 -16.79 3.15
N ARG A 4 -20.38 -16.46 1.85
CA ARG A 4 -21.26 -17.10 0.84
C ARG A 4 -22.70 -17.55 1.20
N TYR A 5 -23.65 -17.17 0.33
CA TYR A 5 -24.52 -17.98 -0.58
C TYR A 5 -25.78 -17.14 -0.90
N LEU A 6 -26.31 -17.03 -2.14
CA LEU A 6 -27.00 -18.10 -2.88
C LEU A 6 -27.32 -17.66 -4.35
N MET A 7 -27.10 -18.59 -5.28
CA MET A 7 -27.51 -18.62 -6.71
C MET A 7 -29.02 -18.55 -6.95
N ILE A 8 -29.46 -18.04 -8.13
CA ILE A 8 -30.50 -18.67 -8.98
C ILE A 8 -30.17 -18.54 -10.49
N PHE A 9 -30.29 -19.68 -11.17
CA PHE A 9 -30.14 -20.04 -12.59
C PHE A 9 -31.30 -19.54 -13.49
N MET A 10 -31.13 -19.47 -14.83
CA MET A 10 -31.82 -20.35 -15.82
C MET A 10 -31.73 -19.93 -17.32
N MET A 11 -31.24 -20.88 -18.13
CA MET A 11 -31.49 -21.27 -19.56
C MET A 11 -31.08 -20.36 -20.75
N LEU A 12 -30.21 -20.74 -21.71
CA LEU A 12 -30.03 -21.89 -22.65
C LEU A 12 -31.02 -21.97 -23.85
N VAL A 13 -30.49 -21.99 -25.09
CA VAL A 13 -30.85 -22.74 -26.36
C VAL A 13 -30.05 -22.09 -27.52
N ILE A 14 -29.03 -22.64 -28.21
CA ILE A 14 -28.78 -23.86 -29.04
C ILE A 14 -28.77 -23.58 -30.58
N SER A 15 -27.63 -23.93 -31.22
CA SER A 15 -27.38 -24.44 -32.61
C SER A 15 -27.50 -23.48 -33.81
N SER A 16 -26.77 -23.59 -34.95
CA SER A 16 -25.73 -24.52 -35.44
C SER A 16 -25.14 -24.03 -36.80
N LEU A 17 -23.85 -24.36 -37.03
CA LEU A 17 -23.14 -24.80 -38.26
C LEU A 17 -23.40 -24.13 -39.64
N LEU A 18 -22.29 -23.80 -40.34
CA LEU A 18 -21.87 -24.50 -41.59
C LEU A 18 -20.45 -24.10 -42.05
N PHE A 19 -19.71 -25.12 -42.49
CA PHE A 19 -18.36 -25.12 -43.06
C PHE A 19 -18.25 -24.38 -44.41
N SER A 20 -17.10 -23.78 -44.68
CA SER A 20 -16.51 -23.79 -46.02
C SER A 20 -14.98 -23.80 -45.96
N ALA A 21 -14.40 -24.73 -46.72
CA ALA A 21 -12.98 -24.96 -46.83
C ALA A 21 -12.35 -23.99 -47.84
N TYR A 22 -11.14 -23.50 -47.53
CA TYR A 22 -10.24 -22.93 -48.52
C TYR A 22 -8.82 -23.47 -48.31
N SER A 23 -8.32 -24.11 -49.37
CA SER A 23 -6.96 -24.59 -49.54
C SER A 23 -6.05 -23.43 -49.94
N PHE A 24 -4.87 -23.33 -49.35
CA PHE A 24 -3.77 -22.49 -49.84
C PHE A 24 -2.51 -23.33 -50.09
N PRO A 25 -1.63 -22.91 -51.03
CA PRO A 25 -0.58 -23.75 -51.60
C PRO A 25 0.73 -23.72 -50.80
N GLU A 26 1.53 -24.78 -50.98
CA GLU A 26 2.88 -24.98 -50.46
C GLU A 26 3.81 -23.80 -50.79
N LEU A 27 4.51 -23.29 -49.76
CA LEU A 27 5.71 -22.48 -49.93
C LEU A 27 6.94 -23.29 -49.49
N SER A 28 7.96 -23.24 -50.33
CA SER A 28 9.20 -24.02 -50.27
C SER A 28 10.05 -23.75 -49.03
N ALA A 29 10.61 -24.84 -48.49
CA ALA A 29 11.61 -24.85 -47.43
C ALA A 29 12.86 -24.04 -47.78
N ALA A 30 13.20 -23.09 -46.92
CA ALA A 30 14.56 -22.59 -46.75
C ALA A 30 15.24 -23.40 -45.64
N THR A 31 16.53 -23.66 -45.86
CA THR A 31 17.38 -24.64 -45.18
C THR A 31 17.49 -24.41 -43.67
N SER A 32 17.18 -25.48 -42.93
CA SER A 32 17.38 -25.69 -41.50
C SER A 32 18.86 -25.56 -41.07
N GLY A 33 19.14 -24.66 -40.14
CA GLY A 33 20.15 -24.90 -39.10
C GLY A 33 19.65 -26.01 -38.18
N SER A 34 20.56 -26.83 -37.66
CA SER A 34 20.26 -28.08 -36.95
C SER A 34 19.21 -27.89 -35.85
N ALA A 35 18.06 -28.51 -36.05
CA ALA A 35 17.13 -28.77 -34.97
C ALA A 35 17.85 -29.60 -33.90
N ALA A 36 17.81 -29.12 -32.66
CA ALA A 36 18.07 -29.93 -31.49
C ALA A 36 17.26 -31.23 -31.60
N ASP A 37 17.88 -32.34 -31.20
CA ASP A 37 17.30 -33.67 -31.26
C ASP A 37 16.03 -33.70 -30.38
N ASP A 38 14.85 -33.58 -31.01
CA ASP A 38 13.51 -33.53 -30.41
C ASP A 38 13.13 -34.81 -29.62
N ASN A 39 14.10 -35.69 -29.36
CA ASN A 39 13.95 -36.99 -28.72
C ASN A 39 15.07 -37.25 -27.69
N ASP A 40 15.42 -36.30 -26.83
CA ASP A 40 15.89 -36.67 -25.48
C ASP A 40 14.66 -37.02 -24.62
N PRO A 41 14.32 -38.30 -24.41
CA PRO A 41 13.16 -38.68 -23.60
C PRO A 41 13.27 -38.24 -22.13
N GLN A 42 14.38 -37.62 -21.72
CA GLN A 42 14.66 -37.11 -20.37
C GLN A 42 14.82 -35.58 -20.29
N SER A 43 14.39 -34.77 -21.26
CA SER A 43 14.32 -33.32 -21.01
C SER A 43 12.98 -32.91 -20.39
N PRO A 44 12.95 -32.09 -19.32
CA PRO A 44 11.73 -31.47 -18.82
C PRO A 44 11.02 -30.70 -19.92
N VAL A 45 9.71 -30.90 -20.04
CA VAL A 45 8.84 -30.15 -20.96
C VAL A 45 7.71 -29.42 -20.25
N LYS A 46 7.47 -29.77 -18.98
CA LYS A 46 6.44 -29.17 -18.17
C LYS A 46 6.95 -29.02 -16.74
N ILE A 47 6.67 -27.87 -16.16
CA ILE A 47 6.80 -27.62 -14.73
C ILE A 47 5.40 -27.51 -14.17
N THR A 48 5.16 -28.18 -13.05
CA THR A 48 3.96 -27.98 -12.22
C THR A 48 4.39 -27.58 -10.83
N GLY A 49 3.46 -27.09 -10.03
CA GLY A 49 3.79 -26.80 -8.65
C GLY A 49 2.67 -26.22 -7.83
N GLU A 50 3.02 -25.92 -6.59
CA GLU A 50 2.16 -25.26 -5.64
C GLU A 50 2.96 -24.38 -4.70
N PHE A 51 2.26 -23.43 -4.08
CA PHE A 51 2.79 -22.65 -2.99
C PHE A 51 1.70 -22.32 -1.98
N ALA A 52 2.13 -21.98 -0.78
CA ALA A 52 1.31 -21.38 0.26
C ALA A 52 1.94 -20.03 0.61
N TYR A 53 1.11 -19.09 1.00
CA TYR A 53 1.54 -17.78 1.47
C TYR A 53 0.79 -17.46 2.75
N SER A 54 1.44 -16.68 3.60
CA SER A 54 0.87 -16.17 4.83
C SER A 54 0.45 -14.71 4.69
N ASN A 55 1.10 -13.97 3.79
CA ASN A 55 0.80 -12.59 3.52
C ASN A 55 -0.03 -12.42 2.24
N GLU A 56 -1.20 -11.78 2.35
CA GLU A 56 -2.21 -11.72 1.29
C GLU A 56 -2.00 -10.54 0.33
N PHE A 57 -1.20 -9.51 0.68
CA PHE A 57 -1.15 -8.27 -0.10
C PHE A 57 -0.67 -8.46 -1.55
N VAL A 58 0.30 -9.35 -1.78
CA VAL A 58 0.85 -9.58 -3.13
C VAL A 58 -0.07 -10.44 -4.00
N VAL A 59 -0.81 -11.38 -3.41
CA VAL A 59 -1.52 -12.40 -4.19
C VAL A 59 -3.02 -12.16 -4.24
N GLU A 60 -3.61 -11.52 -3.24
CA GLU A 60 -5.07 -11.34 -3.14
C GLU A 60 -5.49 -9.87 -3.18
N THR A 61 -4.63 -8.95 -2.74
CA THR A 61 -4.99 -7.53 -2.67
C THR A 61 -4.71 -6.80 -3.98
N TYR A 62 -3.45 -6.73 -4.39
CA TYR A 62 -3.02 -5.76 -5.41
C TYR A 62 -3.21 -6.24 -6.84
N TYR A 63 -3.17 -7.55 -7.06
CA TYR A 63 -3.13 -8.12 -8.41
C TYR A 63 -4.32 -9.02 -8.64
N VAL A 64 -4.93 -8.88 -9.82
CA VAL A 64 -6.12 -9.64 -10.23
C VAL A 64 -5.83 -10.62 -11.38
N GLU A 65 -4.72 -10.41 -12.10
CA GLU A 65 -4.25 -11.27 -13.17
C GLU A 65 -3.03 -12.05 -12.70
N HIS A 66 -3.24 -13.33 -12.41
CA HIS A 66 -2.21 -14.17 -11.84
C HIS A 66 -1.53 -15.05 -12.89
N ALA A 67 -0.21 -14.98 -12.93
CA ALA A 67 0.63 -15.88 -13.70
C ALA A 67 1.87 -16.29 -12.90
N VAL A 68 2.46 -17.41 -13.30
CA VAL A 68 3.86 -17.70 -13.01
C VAL A 68 4.67 -17.51 -14.27
N ALA A 69 5.96 -17.23 -14.14
CA ALA A 69 6.85 -17.08 -15.28
C ALA A 69 8.16 -17.86 -15.09
N LEU A 70 8.77 -18.21 -16.22
CA LEU A 70 10.19 -18.54 -16.27
C LEU A 70 10.98 -17.22 -16.32
N LEU A 71 11.57 -16.84 -15.18
CA LEU A 71 12.26 -15.57 -14.98
C LEU A 71 13.76 -15.77 -15.19
N ASP A 72 14.36 -15.01 -16.10
CA ASP A 72 15.80 -15.06 -16.41
C ASP A 72 16.62 -14.50 -15.24
N MET A 73 17.59 -15.29 -14.79
CA MET A 73 18.45 -14.99 -13.64
C MET A 73 19.76 -14.28 -14.03
N THR A 74 19.86 -13.73 -15.25
CA THR A 74 21.06 -13.04 -15.74
C THR A 74 21.44 -11.83 -14.89
N GLY A 75 20.45 -11.07 -14.39
CA GLY A 75 20.70 -9.99 -13.44
C GLY A 75 21.40 -10.49 -12.17
N PHE A 76 20.88 -11.59 -11.60
CA PHE A 76 21.50 -12.28 -10.47
C PHE A 76 22.93 -12.75 -10.75
N VAL A 77 23.16 -13.44 -11.86
CA VAL A 77 24.51 -13.92 -12.25
C VAL A 77 25.50 -12.77 -12.40
N LYS A 78 25.06 -11.65 -12.98
CA LYS A 78 25.92 -10.46 -13.18
C LYS A 78 26.07 -9.58 -11.95
N ARG A 79 25.34 -9.87 -10.87
CA ARG A 79 25.23 -8.99 -9.69
C ARG A 79 24.69 -7.60 -10.04
N ASP A 80 23.79 -7.54 -11.03
CA ASP A 80 23.16 -6.31 -11.53
C ASP A 80 21.67 -6.30 -11.19
N LYS A 81 21.32 -5.60 -10.10
CA LYS A 81 19.93 -5.44 -9.63
C LYS A 81 19.10 -4.52 -10.52
N GLU A 82 19.72 -3.73 -11.42
CA GLU A 82 19.01 -2.86 -12.36
C GLU A 82 18.87 -3.50 -13.76
N TRP A 83 19.25 -4.78 -13.92
CA TRP A 83 19.08 -5.48 -15.18
C TRP A 83 17.61 -5.82 -15.46
N GLU A 84 17.07 -5.25 -16.54
CA GLU A 84 15.69 -5.46 -16.99
C GLU A 84 15.52 -6.81 -17.72
N LEU A 85 14.46 -7.54 -17.35
CA LEU A 85 14.11 -8.85 -17.91
C LEU A 85 13.61 -8.71 -19.37
N PRO A 86 14.26 -9.35 -20.35
CA PRO A 86 13.84 -9.28 -21.74
C PRO A 86 12.47 -9.93 -21.97
N VAL A 87 11.55 -9.20 -22.60
CA VAL A 87 10.18 -9.65 -22.94
C VAL A 87 10.19 -10.96 -23.72
N ASN A 88 11.11 -11.09 -24.68
CA ASN A 88 11.19 -12.28 -25.54
C ASN A 88 11.59 -13.55 -24.77
N GLY A 89 12.24 -13.42 -23.61
CA GLY A 89 12.62 -14.52 -22.73
C GLY A 89 11.50 -14.97 -21.77
N GLN A 90 10.43 -14.19 -21.63
CA GLN A 90 9.35 -14.48 -20.68
C GLN A 90 8.49 -15.64 -21.18
N VAL A 91 8.38 -16.69 -20.36
CA VAL A 91 7.48 -17.82 -20.60
C VAL A 91 6.46 -17.87 -19.48
N LEU A 92 5.19 -17.68 -19.80
CA LEU A 92 4.12 -17.57 -18.81
C LEU A 92 3.39 -18.91 -18.61
N GLY A 93 3.00 -19.16 -17.36
CA GLY A 93 2.29 -20.33 -16.91
C GLY A 93 0.98 -19.96 -16.23
N TYR A 94 0.00 -20.85 -16.34
CA TYR A 94 -1.29 -20.67 -15.70
C TYR A 94 -1.18 -20.92 -14.20
N MET A 95 -1.73 -19.99 -13.41
CA MET A 95 -1.84 -20.11 -11.96
C MET A 95 -3.32 -20.20 -11.56
N LYS A 96 -3.62 -21.13 -10.67
CA LYS A 96 -4.92 -21.28 -10.04
C LYS A 96 -4.82 -20.92 -8.56
N LEU A 97 -5.36 -19.76 -8.21
CA LEU A 97 -5.44 -19.28 -6.84
C LEU A 97 -6.58 -19.96 -6.07
N ASP A 98 -6.27 -20.38 -4.84
CA ASP A 98 -7.21 -20.81 -3.79
C ASP A 98 -7.09 -19.87 -2.59
N ALA A 99 -7.61 -18.66 -2.77
CA ALA A 99 -7.65 -17.59 -1.75
C ALA A 99 -8.36 -18.01 -0.46
N GLU A 100 -9.26 -19.00 -0.48
CA GLU A 100 -9.91 -19.45 0.76
C GLU A 100 -8.93 -20.14 1.73
N ASN A 101 -7.81 -20.66 1.21
CA ASN A 101 -6.81 -21.44 1.94
C ASN A 101 -5.38 -20.89 1.81
N ASN A 102 -5.21 -19.70 1.24
CA ASN A 102 -3.94 -19.01 1.04
C ASN A 102 -2.90 -19.87 0.30
N ARG A 103 -3.35 -20.49 -0.79
CA ARG A 103 -2.55 -21.41 -1.62
C ARG A 103 -2.81 -21.18 -3.10
N ALA A 104 -1.86 -21.59 -3.93
CA ALA A 104 -2.09 -21.68 -5.37
C ALA A 104 -1.39 -22.90 -5.95
N THR A 105 -1.89 -23.37 -7.09
CA THR A 105 -1.21 -24.36 -7.93
C THR A 105 -0.92 -23.74 -9.29
N PHE A 106 0.13 -24.18 -9.96
CA PHE A 106 0.48 -23.65 -11.27
C PHE A 106 0.96 -24.73 -12.23
N GLU A 107 0.91 -24.40 -13.52
CA GLU A 107 1.51 -25.19 -14.59
C GLU A 107 2.16 -24.28 -15.64
N LEU A 108 3.35 -24.66 -16.05
CA LEU A 108 4.19 -23.92 -16.99
C LEU A 108 4.74 -24.90 -18.03
N SER A 109 4.41 -24.68 -19.30
CA SER A 109 4.95 -25.50 -20.39
C SER A 109 6.27 -24.88 -20.85
N LEU A 110 7.34 -25.68 -20.89
CA LEU A 110 8.64 -25.21 -21.33
C LEU A 110 8.68 -25.19 -22.87
N PRO A 111 9.26 -24.14 -23.49
CA PRO A 111 9.44 -24.10 -24.93
C PRO A 111 10.43 -25.20 -25.37
N ALA A 112 10.52 -25.51 -26.66
CA ALA A 112 11.57 -26.42 -27.14
C ALA A 112 12.97 -25.81 -26.95
N GLN A 113 13.08 -24.49 -27.14
CA GLN A 113 14.27 -23.69 -26.89
C GLN A 113 13.86 -22.37 -26.22
N PRO A 114 14.38 -22.04 -25.03
CA PRO A 114 14.13 -20.76 -24.38
C PRO A 114 14.91 -19.62 -25.04
N GLN A 115 14.47 -18.39 -24.79
CA GLN A 115 15.07 -17.16 -25.30
C GLN A 115 15.71 -16.29 -24.21
N GLY A 116 16.10 -16.91 -23.09
CA GLY A 116 16.91 -16.24 -22.08
C GLY A 116 18.34 -15.97 -22.55
N ILE A 117 19.07 -15.25 -21.73
CA ILE A 117 20.48 -14.91 -21.98
C ILE A 117 21.37 -16.05 -21.50
N TYR A 118 22.36 -16.40 -22.31
CA TYR A 118 23.37 -17.36 -21.90
C TYR A 118 24.37 -16.73 -20.94
N ASN A 119 24.72 -17.49 -19.93
CA ASN A 119 25.65 -17.11 -18.88
C ASN A 119 26.74 -18.17 -18.77
N ASP A 120 27.98 -17.71 -18.93
CA ASP A 120 29.18 -18.47 -18.67
C ASP A 120 29.43 -18.49 -17.15
N VAL A 121 29.21 -19.64 -16.52
CA VAL A 121 29.17 -19.79 -15.06
C VAL A 121 30.14 -20.83 -14.52
N ASP A 122 30.98 -21.40 -15.37
CA ASP A 122 31.94 -22.43 -14.95
C ASP A 122 33.28 -21.87 -14.43
N GLN A 123 33.48 -20.56 -14.64
CA GLN A 123 34.56 -19.75 -14.08
C GLN A 123 35.97 -20.27 -14.44
N ASP A 124 36.13 -20.94 -15.58
CA ASP A 124 37.40 -21.57 -15.96
C ASP A 124 38.42 -20.61 -16.63
N ASN A 125 38.05 -19.33 -16.78
CA ASN A 125 38.75 -18.24 -17.49
C ASN A 125 38.79 -18.38 -19.02
N GLN A 126 38.01 -19.29 -19.59
CA GLN A 126 37.65 -19.29 -21.00
C GLN A 126 36.35 -18.49 -21.17
N THR A 127 35.99 -18.21 -22.42
CA THR A 127 34.72 -17.54 -22.71
C THR A 127 33.94 -18.47 -23.58
N GLU A 128 32.93 -19.07 -22.98
CA GLU A 128 32.00 -19.97 -23.63
C GLU A 128 30.62 -19.33 -23.73
N GLN A 129 29.73 -20.06 -24.39
CA GLN A 129 28.33 -19.66 -24.43
C GLN A 129 27.73 -19.84 -23.04
N GLY A 130 27.98 -20.96 -22.37
CA GLY A 130 27.42 -21.29 -21.07
C GLY A 130 25.97 -21.75 -21.17
N VAL A 131 25.19 -21.46 -20.14
CA VAL A 131 23.80 -21.93 -20.00
C VAL A 131 22.82 -20.77 -19.83
N GLN A 132 21.57 -20.94 -20.26
CA GLN A 132 20.50 -20.04 -19.84
C GLN A 132 20.01 -20.49 -18.46
N ILE A 133 19.78 -19.55 -17.54
CA ILE A 133 19.49 -19.83 -16.13
C ILE A 133 18.21 -19.09 -15.75
N PHE A 134 17.29 -19.82 -15.13
CA PHE A 134 15.99 -19.30 -14.77
C PHE A 134 15.57 -19.73 -13.37
N THR A 135 14.69 -18.92 -12.78
CA THR A 135 13.83 -19.31 -11.66
C THR A 135 12.38 -19.36 -12.16
N VAL A 136 11.54 -20.20 -11.55
CA VAL A 136 10.09 -20.09 -11.73
C VAL A 136 9.57 -19.22 -10.61
N GLY A 137 8.80 -18.17 -10.92
CA GLY A 137 8.30 -17.24 -9.91
C GLY A 137 6.90 -16.75 -10.19
N TYR A 138 6.22 -16.25 -9.15
CA TYR A 138 5.00 -15.46 -9.31
C TYR A 138 5.33 -14.19 -10.11
N SER A 139 4.55 -13.92 -11.16
CA SER A 139 4.82 -12.84 -12.11
C SER A 139 3.49 -12.18 -12.46
N PRO A 140 2.92 -11.37 -11.56
CA PRO A 140 1.73 -10.61 -11.88
C PRO A 140 2.07 -9.50 -12.87
N ASN A 141 1.10 -9.09 -13.69
CA ASN A 141 1.26 -7.92 -14.55
C ASN A 141 0.57 -6.70 -13.91
N LEU A 142 1.28 -5.58 -13.84
CA LEU A 142 0.72 -4.32 -13.36
C LEU A 142 0.11 -3.49 -14.50
N THR A 143 0.58 -3.61 -15.75
CA THR A 143 0.09 -2.81 -16.88
C THR A 143 -0.60 -3.67 -17.94
N GLY A 144 -1.24 -3.05 -18.93
CA GLY A 144 -2.28 -3.68 -19.76
C GLY A 144 -1.86 -4.74 -20.79
N ASP A 145 -0.61 -5.23 -20.79
CA ASP A 145 -0.21 -6.38 -21.62
C ASP A 145 -0.33 -7.69 -20.82
N VAL A 146 0.08 -8.82 -21.37
CA VAL A 146 0.20 -10.11 -20.68
C VAL A 146 1.64 -10.33 -20.19
N PHE A 147 2.61 -9.64 -20.79
CA PHE A 147 4.02 -9.66 -20.43
C PHE A 147 4.41 -8.38 -19.67
N SER A 148 5.47 -8.48 -18.87
CA SER A 148 6.13 -7.31 -18.29
C SER A 148 6.95 -6.62 -19.38
N ASP A 149 6.34 -5.63 -20.03
CA ASP A 149 6.90 -4.87 -21.14
C ASP A 149 6.69 -3.36 -20.92
N GLY A 150 7.61 -2.57 -21.49
CA GLY A 150 7.57 -1.12 -21.49
C GLY A 150 7.57 -0.51 -20.09
N ASP A 151 6.40 -0.08 -19.64
CA ASP A 151 6.22 0.61 -18.36
C ASP A 151 5.97 -0.36 -17.19
N ASP A 152 5.68 -1.63 -17.45
CA ASP A 152 5.70 -2.72 -16.44
C ASP A 152 7.06 -3.42 -16.45
N ARG A 153 8.08 -2.75 -15.93
CA ARG A 153 9.44 -3.29 -15.95
C ARG A 153 9.61 -4.33 -14.85
N SER A 154 10.12 -5.50 -15.23
CA SER A 154 10.55 -6.54 -14.30
C SER A 154 12.08 -6.65 -14.29
N LEU A 155 12.67 -6.85 -13.11
CA LEU A 155 14.11 -6.96 -12.93
C LEU A 155 14.48 -8.43 -12.69
N GLY A 156 15.57 -8.90 -13.30
CA GLY A 156 15.97 -10.33 -13.29
C GLY A 156 16.62 -10.82 -11.98
N TRP A 157 16.19 -10.30 -10.83
CA TRP A 157 16.61 -10.75 -9.51
C TRP A 157 15.51 -11.62 -8.88
N PRO A 158 15.84 -12.73 -8.20
CA PRO A 158 14.84 -13.57 -7.57
C PRO A 158 14.06 -12.78 -6.50
N SER A 159 12.73 -12.92 -6.53
CA SER A 159 11.81 -12.13 -5.71
C SER A 159 10.84 -13.01 -4.90
N TYR A 160 9.78 -12.39 -4.37
CA TYR A 160 8.69 -13.03 -3.62
C TYR A 160 8.03 -14.18 -4.40
N LEU A 161 7.83 -15.34 -3.75
CA LEU A 161 7.26 -16.56 -4.34
C LEU A 161 8.04 -17.05 -5.58
N ALA A 162 9.28 -17.47 -5.35
CA ALA A 162 10.16 -18.05 -6.37
C ALA A 162 10.54 -19.50 -6.08
N SER A 163 11.01 -20.25 -7.08
CA SER A 163 11.46 -21.64 -6.91
C SER A 163 12.78 -21.76 -6.15
N VAL A 164 13.44 -20.64 -5.88
CA VAL A 164 14.66 -20.50 -5.08
C VAL A 164 14.35 -19.96 -3.68
N LYS A 165 15.26 -20.21 -2.73
CA LYS A 165 15.24 -19.60 -1.39
C LYS A 165 16.30 -18.51 -1.33
N THR A 166 15.97 -17.35 -0.77
CA THR A 166 16.85 -16.18 -0.67
C THR A 166 17.18 -15.83 0.79
N ASP A 167 18.33 -15.19 1.02
CA ASP A 167 18.73 -14.62 2.32
C ASP A 167 18.72 -13.09 2.25
N SER A 168 17.71 -12.44 2.83
CA SER A 168 17.61 -10.98 2.86
C SER A 168 18.67 -10.33 3.75
N GLU A 169 19.25 -11.06 4.70
CA GLU A 169 20.43 -10.63 5.47
C GLU A 169 21.73 -10.74 4.65
N ASN A 170 21.65 -11.14 3.39
CA ASN A 170 22.78 -11.22 2.48
C ASN A 170 22.36 -10.78 1.07
N GLN A 171 21.72 -9.61 0.95
CA GLN A 171 21.40 -9.00 -0.35
C GLN A 171 20.53 -9.87 -1.28
N ASP A 172 19.70 -10.74 -0.70
CA ASP A 172 18.82 -11.70 -1.39
C ASP A 172 19.59 -12.76 -2.18
N GLU A 173 20.77 -13.15 -1.69
CA GLU A 173 21.53 -14.27 -2.26
C GLU A 173 20.74 -15.57 -2.21
N VAL A 174 20.83 -16.34 -3.30
CA VAL A 174 20.19 -17.66 -3.41
C VAL A 174 20.93 -18.64 -2.49
N THR A 175 20.20 -19.24 -1.56
CA THR A 175 20.74 -20.20 -0.57
C THR A 175 20.21 -21.62 -0.73
N GLY A 176 19.27 -21.85 -1.64
CA GLY A 176 18.69 -23.17 -1.89
C GLY A 176 17.48 -23.13 -2.82
N GLY A 177 16.69 -24.19 -2.80
CA GLY A 177 15.57 -24.38 -3.72
C GLY A 177 16.01 -24.94 -5.08
N ARG A 178 15.37 -24.49 -6.16
CA ARG A 178 15.53 -25.08 -7.50
C ARG A 178 15.66 -24.02 -8.58
N LEU A 179 16.63 -24.23 -9.46
CA LEU A 179 16.83 -23.48 -10.70
C LEU A 179 16.44 -24.32 -11.90
N VAL A 180 15.99 -23.66 -12.97
CA VAL A 180 15.77 -24.28 -14.28
C VAL A 180 16.89 -23.78 -15.19
N ILE A 181 17.63 -24.70 -15.81
CA ILE A 181 18.68 -24.35 -16.75
C ILE A 181 18.40 -24.94 -18.13
N TRP A 182 19.00 -24.33 -19.15
CA TRP A 182 19.03 -24.86 -20.50
C TRP A 182 20.43 -24.76 -21.08
N ALA A 183 20.93 -25.88 -21.62
CA ALA A 183 22.22 -25.96 -22.30
C ALA A 183 22.03 -26.35 -23.78
N ASP A 184 22.76 -25.70 -24.70
CA ASP A 184 22.64 -26.00 -26.14
C ASP A 184 23.25 -27.37 -26.49
N ASP A 185 24.29 -27.75 -25.76
CA ASP A 185 24.98 -29.03 -25.88
C ASP A 185 25.38 -29.61 -24.51
N SER A 186 25.94 -30.82 -24.50
CA SER A 186 26.41 -31.49 -23.29
C SER A 186 27.84 -31.13 -22.90
N GLY A 187 28.42 -30.08 -23.52
CA GLY A 187 29.76 -29.57 -23.22
C GLY A 187 29.76 -28.50 -22.13
N GLN A 188 28.59 -27.96 -21.79
CA GLN A 188 28.46 -26.90 -20.80
C GLN A 188 28.63 -27.43 -19.37
N GLN A 189 29.08 -26.54 -18.48
CA GLN A 189 29.22 -26.79 -17.06
C GLN A 189 28.34 -25.85 -16.23
N PHE A 190 28.09 -26.25 -14.99
CA PHE A 190 27.30 -25.51 -14.00
C PHE A 190 27.86 -25.78 -12.60
N PRO A 191 27.69 -24.86 -11.63
CA PRO A 191 28.03 -25.12 -10.23
C PRO A 191 27.42 -26.42 -9.71
N SER A 192 28.19 -27.19 -8.97
CA SER A 192 27.84 -28.50 -8.40
C SER A 192 27.64 -28.45 -6.89
N SER A 193 28.02 -27.35 -6.26
CA SER A 193 27.65 -26.95 -4.91
C SER A 193 27.91 -25.45 -4.79
N PHE A 194 27.47 -24.84 -3.69
CA PHE A 194 28.01 -23.56 -3.26
C PHE A 194 29.52 -23.68 -2.97
N GLY A 195 30.27 -22.62 -3.26
CA GLY A 195 31.67 -22.45 -2.91
C GLY A 195 31.95 -22.36 -1.40
N GLU A 196 33.20 -22.04 -1.04
CA GLU A 196 33.59 -21.75 0.34
C GLU A 196 32.96 -20.45 0.86
N ASP A 197 32.66 -19.50 -0.02
CA ASP A 197 31.98 -18.24 0.32
C ASP A 197 30.47 -18.40 0.54
N GLY A 198 29.90 -19.54 0.16
CA GLY A 198 28.48 -19.85 0.27
C GLY A 198 27.59 -19.09 -0.71
N LEU A 199 28.18 -18.44 -1.72
CA LEU A 199 27.47 -17.75 -2.79
C LEU A 199 27.38 -18.66 -4.01
N LEU A 200 26.47 -18.31 -4.93
CA LEU A 200 26.33 -18.99 -6.21
C LEU A 200 26.85 -18.09 -7.33
N PHE A 201 27.40 -18.70 -8.38
CA PHE A 201 28.03 -18.04 -9.52
C PHE A 201 29.26 -17.21 -9.13
N THR A 202 30.03 -17.73 -8.18
CA THR A 202 31.31 -17.16 -7.74
C THR A 202 32.48 -18.04 -8.16
N ALA A 203 33.69 -17.48 -8.13
CA ALA A 203 34.89 -18.11 -8.71
C ALA A 203 35.33 -19.39 -7.99
N ASP A 204 34.83 -19.66 -6.79
CA ASP A 204 35.14 -20.82 -5.96
C ASP A 204 34.11 -21.96 -6.06
N ASP A 205 33.04 -21.77 -6.83
CA ASP A 205 32.03 -22.80 -7.07
C ASP A 205 32.64 -24.04 -7.76
N PRO A 206 32.52 -25.25 -7.17
CA PRO A 206 32.94 -26.48 -7.82
C PRO A 206 32.03 -26.80 -9.01
N GLN A 207 32.57 -27.30 -10.13
CA GLN A 207 31.80 -27.47 -11.37
C GLN A 207 31.32 -28.91 -11.65
N MET A 208 30.19 -29.05 -12.34
CA MET A 208 29.69 -30.31 -12.93
C MET A 208 29.23 -30.13 -14.37
N ASN A 209 29.34 -31.18 -15.17
CA ASN A 209 28.80 -31.19 -16.53
C ASN A 209 27.27 -31.26 -16.50
N VAL A 210 26.63 -30.55 -17.41
CA VAL A 210 25.17 -30.59 -17.60
C VAL A 210 24.83 -31.15 -19.00
N PRO A 211 23.74 -31.93 -19.13
CA PRO A 211 23.31 -32.42 -20.43
C PRO A 211 22.59 -31.33 -21.24
N ALA A 212 22.56 -31.50 -22.56
CA ALA A 212 21.85 -30.62 -23.49
C ALA A 212 20.33 -30.58 -23.20
N GLY A 213 19.69 -29.44 -23.48
CA GLY A 213 18.29 -29.17 -23.21
C GLY A 213 18.01 -28.71 -21.79
N PHE A 214 16.74 -28.78 -21.38
CA PHE A 214 16.35 -28.40 -20.02
C PHE A 214 16.87 -29.38 -18.97
N SER A 215 17.21 -28.83 -17.80
CA SER A 215 17.42 -29.54 -16.55
C SER A 215 16.90 -28.69 -15.39
N VAL A 216 16.43 -29.32 -14.31
CA VAL A 216 16.17 -28.64 -13.04
C VAL A 216 17.31 -28.98 -12.09
N ILE A 217 17.94 -27.98 -11.50
CA ILE A 217 19.03 -28.14 -10.54
C ILE A 217 18.47 -27.99 -9.13
N ASP A 218 18.59 -29.05 -8.32
CA ASP A 218 18.22 -29.04 -6.91
C ASP A 218 19.39 -28.53 -6.06
N LEU A 219 19.26 -27.30 -5.56
CA LEU A 219 20.28 -26.61 -4.77
C LEU A 219 20.27 -27.05 -3.29
N ASP A 220 19.25 -27.81 -2.85
CA ASP A 220 19.17 -28.29 -1.47
C ASP A 220 20.00 -29.57 -1.24
N SER A 221 20.60 -30.16 -2.29
CA SER A 221 21.46 -31.35 -2.17
C SER A 221 22.95 -31.00 -2.26
N ASN A 222 23.82 -31.82 -1.66
CA ASN A 222 25.28 -31.66 -1.81
C ASN A 222 25.94 -32.98 -2.25
N PRO A 223 26.49 -33.07 -3.49
CA PRO A 223 26.44 -32.04 -4.54
C PRO A 223 25.00 -31.79 -5.03
N PHE A 224 24.79 -30.70 -5.77
CA PHE A 224 23.53 -30.40 -6.44
C PHE A 224 23.11 -31.55 -7.36
N THR A 225 21.80 -31.78 -7.44
CA THR A 225 21.23 -32.89 -8.22
C THR A 225 20.58 -32.37 -9.50
N ILE A 226 20.87 -33.01 -10.63
CA ILE A 226 20.21 -32.72 -11.91
C ILE A 226 18.95 -33.58 -12.04
N ILE A 227 17.79 -32.92 -12.16
CA ILE A 227 16.47 -33.53 -12.35
C ILE A 227 16.05 -33.36 -13.81
N ARG A 228 15.61 -34.48 -14.41
CA ARG A 228 15.36 -34.63 -15.85
C ARG A 228 14.10 -35.43 -16.16
N GLU A 229 13.14 -35.38 -15.25
CA GLU A 229 11.81 -35.94 -15.48
C GLU A 229 11.07 -35.05 -16.49
N ARG A 230 10.21 -35.63 -17.35
CA ARG A 230 9.47 -34.85 -18.36
C ARG A 230 8.53 -33.81 -17.74
N GLU A 231 7.99 -34.12 -16.56
CA GLU A 231 7.20 -33.21 -15.75
C GLU A 231 7.89 -33.11 -14.39
N VAL A 232 8.23 -31.89 -13.98
CA VAL A 232 8.91 -31.63 -12.70
C VAL A 232 8.01 -30.77 -11.83
N ALA A 233 7.76 -31.23 -10.61
CA ALA A 233 7.03 -30.46 -9.60
C ALA A 233 7.99 -29.54 -8.83
N LEU A 234 7.66 -28.24 -8.72
CA LEU A 234 8.38 -27.23 -7.95
C LEU A 234 7.49 -26.65 -6.84
N THR A 235 8.13 -26.16 -5.78
CA THR A 235 7.51 -25.31 -4.77
C THR A 235 7.97 -23.89 -4.99
N LEU A 236 7.06 -22.90 -4.90
CA LEU A 236 7.45 -21.50 -4.79
C LEU A 236 7.49 -21.11 -3.31
N TYR A 237 8.56 -20.44 -2.89
CA TYR A 237 8.83 -20.12 -1.50
C TYR A 237 8.45 -18.67 -1.20
N GLU A 238 7.62 -18.48 -0.17
CA GLU A 238 7.44 -17.17 0.46
C GLU A 238 8.70 -16.84 1.29
N PRO A 239 9.32 -15.66 1.09
CA PRO A 239 10.43 -15.20 1.93
C PRO A 239 10.03 -15.15 3.41
N THR A 240 10.88 -15.67 4.28
CA THR A 240 10.56 -15.86 5.71
C THR A 240 10.44 -14.55 6.49
N ASP A 241 11.14 -13.52 6.02
CA ASP A 241 11.10 -12.17 6.56
C ASP A 241 9.82 -11.42 6.19
N ILE A 242 9.21 -11.71 5.04
CA ILE A 242 7.90 -11.16 4.63
C ILE A 242 6.73 -11.98 5.21
N ALA A 243 6.93 -13.28 5.48
CA ALA A 243 5.91 -14.13 6.07
C ALA A 243 5.38 -13.55 7.41
N VAL A 244 4.07 -13.72 7.64
CA VAL A 244 3.39 -13.26 8.86
C VAL A 244 3.89 -14.05 10.06
N LYS A 245 4.20 -13.34 11.15
CA LYS A 245 4.71 -13.93 12.39
C LYS A 245 3.53 -14.45 13.22
N ASP A 246 3.21 -15.73 13.05
CA ASP A 246 2.08 -16.36 13.74
C ASP A 246 2.44 -16.89 15.14
N PHE A 247 2.02 -16.14 16.15
CA PHE A 247 2.12 -16.47 17.57
C PHE A 247 0.77 -16.81 18.21
N SER A 248 -0.30 -16.97 17.41
CA SER A 248 -1.68 -17.15 17.89
C SER A 248 -1.87 -18.39 18.78
N ASN A 249 -1.04 -19.41 18.59
CA ASN A 249 -1.05 -20.66 19.35
C ASN A 249 -0.19 -20.63 20.63
N LEU A 250 0.51 -19.52 20.91
CA LEU A 250 1.27 -19.34 22.15
C LEU A 250 0.36 -18.86 23.29
N SER A 251 0.88 -18.90 24.53
CA SER A 251 0.24 -18.22 25.65
C SER A 251 0.43 -16.70 25.50
N TYR A 252 -0.44 -15.89 26.12
CA TYR A 252 -0.39 -14.42 26.02
C TYR A 252 1.00 -13.85 26.35
N SER A 253 1.60 -14.31 27.44
CA SER A 253 2.94 -13.88 27.86
C SER A 253 4.00 -14.26 26.84
N LYS A 254 3.97 -15.51 26.33
CA LYS A 254 4.96 -15.97 25.34
C LYS A 254 4.81 -15.26 23.99
N ALA A 255 3.57 -15.05 23.54
CA ALA A 255 3.29 -14.31 22.31
C ALA A 255 3.81 -12.86 22.42
N PHE A 256 3.56 -12.20 23.55
CA PHE A 256 4.07 -10.85 23.82
C PHE A 256 5.60 -10.80 23.81
N GLU A 257 6.29 -11.70 24.52
CA GLU A 257 7.77 -11.71 24.54
C GLU A 257 8.36 -11.98 23.15
N SER A 258 7.76 -12.88 22.36
CA SER A 258 8.20 -13.17 20.99
C SER A 258 7.99 -11.98 20.05
N MET A 259 6.82 -11.33 20.09
CA MET A 259 6.54 -10.12 19.31
C MET A 259 7.46 -8.97 19.75
N PHE A 260 7.60 -8.73 21.06
CA PHE A 260 8.42 -7.66 21.61
C PHE A 260 9.90 -7.80 21.22
N ALA A 261 10.44 -9.03 21.24
CA ALA A 261 11.82 -9.28 20.86
C ALA A 261 12.14 -8.93 19.39
N ILE A 262 11.15 -9.03 18.50
CA ILE A 262 11.25 -8.65 17.08
C ILE A 262 11.05 -7.14 16.97
N ALA A 263 9.90 -6.64 17.44
CA ALA A 263 9.51 -5.23 17.37
C ALA A 263 10.59 -4.29 17.94
N SER A 264 11.19 -4.64 19.07
CA SER A 264 12.20 -3.80 19.73
C SER A 264 13.50 -3.65 18.94
N LYS A 265 13.80 -4.57 18.02
CA LYS A 265 14.95 -4.46 17.12
C LYS A 265 14.57 -3.81 15.80
N GLU A 266 13.48 -4.30 15.20
CA GLU A 266 13.17 -4.07 13.79
C GLU A 266 12.28 -2.86 13.54
N TYR A 267 11.70 -2.24 14.58
CA TYR A 267 10.91 -1.02 14.41
C TYR A 267 11.68 0.05 13.61
N ALA A 268 11.10 0.44 12.47
CA ALA A 268 11.70 1.26 11.42
C ALA A 268 12.40 2.52 11.95
N PHE A 269 11.84 3.15 12.98
CA PHE A 269 12.32 4.42 13.50
C PHE A 269 13.13 4.30 14.79
N ASN A 270 13.67 3.12 15.09
CA ASN A 270 14.73 2.95 16.08
C ASN A 270 15.92 3.88 15.75
N GLY A 271 16.36 4.64 16.75
CA GLY A 271 17.42 5.65 16.64
C GLY A 271 16.97 7.01 16.09
N VAL A 272 15.69 7.18 15.74
CA VAL A 272 15.12 8.46 15.29
C VAL A 272 14.55 9.23 16.49
N ASP A 273 14.99 10.48 16.65
CA ASP A 273 14.60 11.33 17.76
C ASP A 273 13.08 11.55 17.80
N GLY A 274 12.48 11.40 18.98
CA GLY A 274 11.03 11.52 19.18
C GLY A 274 10.16 10.38 18.62
N LYS A 275 10.73 9.39 17.93
CA LYS A 275 9.97 8.26 17.34
C LYS A 275 10.18 6.94 18.07
N GLN A 276 11.40 6.67 18.53
CA GLN A 276 11.71 5.44 19.26
C GLN A 276 11.08 5.44 20.67
N PRO A 277 10.26 4.45 21.04
CA PRO A 277 9.81 4.30 22.42
C PRO A 277 10.96 3.89 23.36
N ASP A 278 10.86 4.23 24.65
CA ASP A 278 11.72 3.62 25.67
C ASP A 278 11.31 2.15 25.85
N TRP A 279 11.98 1.26 25.10
CA TRP A 279 11.66 -0.17 25.05
C TRP A 279 11.63 -0.82 26.43
N ASN A 280 12.57 -0.50 27.32
CA ASN A 280 12.63 -1.09 28.64
C ASN A 280 11.44 -0.63 29.49
N ALA A 281 11.16 0.68 29.50
CA ALA A 281 10.02 1.22 30.23
C ALA A 281 8.68 0.71 29.68
N LEU A 282 8.59 0.55 28.35
CA LEU A 282 7.41 0.02 27.68
C LEU A 282 7.15 -1.44 28.06
N HIS A 283 8.20 -2.28 28.04
CA HIS A 283 8.11 -3.67 28.50
C HIS A 283 7.69 -3.75 29.97
N ASP A 284 8.36 -3.02 30.85
CA ASP A 284 8.08 -2.99 32.29
C ASP A 284 6.63 -2.54 32.61
N ALA A 285 6.04 -1.70 31.75
CA ALA A 285 4.66 -1.24 31.89
C ALA A 285 3.62 -2.23 31.36
N VAL A 286 3.93 -2.97 30.27
CA VAL A 286 2.97 -3.82 29.55
C VAL A 286 3.04 -5.27 30.02
N ALA A 287 4.24 -5.87 30.13
CA ALA A 287 4.42 -7.29 30.42
C ALA A 287 3.68 -7.77 31.69
N PRO A 288 3.67 -7.01 32.82
CA PRO A 288 2.91 -7.41 34.00
C PRO A 288 1.39 -7.45 33.77
N LYS A 289 0.85 -6.55 32.94
CA LYS A 289 -0.58 -6.53 32.58
C LYS A 289 -0.94 -7.75 31.74
N ILE A 290 -0.08 -8.11 30.79
CA ILE A 290 -0.21 -9.32 29.97
C ILE A 290 -0.20 -10.57 30.84
N ALA A 291 0.77 -10.70 31.76
CA ALA A 291 0.85 -11.84 32.67
C ALA A 291 -0.37 -11.96 33.59
N GLN A 292 -0.92 -10.83 34.03
CA GLN A 292 -2.15 -10.82 34.84
C GLN A 292 -3.37 -11.23 34.02
N ALA A 293 -3.52 -10.71 32.78
CA ALA A 293 -4.57 -11.12 31.85
C ALA A 293 -4.51 -12.62 31.53
N GLU A 294 -3.31 -13.18 31.35
CA GLU A 294 -3.09 -14.61 31.15
C GLU A 294 -3.55 -15.43 32.36
N LYS A 295 -3.17 -15.01 33.57
CA LYS A 295 -3.56 -15.67 34.82
C LYS A 295 -5.06 -15.68 35.03
N ASP A 296 -5.74 -14.60 34.64
CA ASP A 296 -7.18 -14.44 34.80
C ASP A 296 -7.98 -15.05 33.64
N GLY A 297 -7.32 -15.39 32.52
CA GLY A 297 -7.98 -15.85 31.29
C GLY A 297 -8.82 -14.75 30.63
N ASP A 298 -8.41 -13.49 30.77
CA ASP A 298 -9.15 -12.31 30.31
C ASP A 298 -8.56 -11.76 28.99
N ALA A 299 -9.20 -12.14 27.88
CA ALA A 299 -8.80 -11.69 26.55
C ALA A 299 -8.97 -10.18 26.35
N TYR A 300 -9.94 -9.53 27.00
CA TYR A 300 -10.15 -8.09 26.85
C TYR A 300 -9.06 -7.30 27.58
N SER A 301 -8.65 -7.73 28.78
CA SER A 301 -7.50 -7.15 29.47
C SER A 301 -6.18 -7.37 28.71
N TYR A 302 -6.03 -8.50 28.01
CA TYR A 302 -4.91 -8.75 27.10
C TYR A 302 -4.90 -7.76 25.93
N TYR A 303 -6.03 -7.56 25.26
CA TYR A 303 -6.20 -6.56 24.21
C TYR A 303 -5.88 -5.13 24.69
N LEU A 304 -6.39 -4.72 25.85
CA LEU A 304 -6.10 -3.39 26.39
C LEU A 304 -4.61 -3.19 26.70
N ALA A 305 -3.90 -4.22 27.18
CA ALA A 305 -2.47 -4.15 27.42
C ALA A 305 -1.66 -4.04 26.11
N LEU A 306 -2.07 -4.72 25.03
CA LEU A 306 -1.47 -4.56 23.71
C LEU A 306 -1.82 -3.20 23.08
N ARG A 307 -3.00 -2.64 23.40
CA ARG A 307 -3.34 -1.28 23.01
C ARG A 307 -2.45 -0.26 23.70
N ASP A 308 -2.16 -0.43 25.00
CA ASP A 308 -1.17 0.40 25.69
C ASP A 308 0.21 0.30 25.03
N PHE A 309 0.60 -0.88 24.52
CA PHE A 309 1.82 -1.05 23.75
C PHE A 309 1.79 -0.25 22.43
N ALA A 310 0.74 -0.41 21.61
CA ALA A 310 0.61 0.29 20.33
C ALA A 310 0.55 1.82 20.48
N MET A 311 -0.15 2.32 21.52
CA MET A 311 -0.27 3.76 21.78
C MET A 311 1.02 4.42 22.29
N ALA A 312 2.07 3.66 22.58
CA ALA A 312 3.39 4.21 22.94
C ALA A 312 4.17 4.73 21.72
N PHE A 313 3.72 4.41 20.51
CA PHE A 313 4.35 4.81 19.27
C PHE A 313 3.78 6.13 18.76
N HIS A 314 4.67 6.98 18.26
CA HIS A 314 4.32 8.22 17.56
C HIS A 314 4.35 7.99 16.06
N ASP A 315 3.59 6.98 15.60
CA ASP A 315 3.68 6.42 14.26
C ASP A 315 2.32 5.85 13.84
N GLY A 316 1.71 6.42 12.81
CA GLY A 316 0.40 6.05 12.29
C GLY A 316 0.36 4.72 11.54
N HIS A 317 1.50 4.11 11.22
CA HIS A 317 1.57 2.75 10.65
C HIS A 317 1.52 1.65 11.71
N VAL A 318 1.62 1.99 13.00
CA VAL A 318 1.42 1.02 14.07
C VAL A 318 -0.08 0.73 14.23
N GLY A 319 -0.50 -0.42 13.72
CA GLY A 319 -1.89 -0.88 13.71
C GLY A 319 -2.14 -1.98 14.74
N LEU A 320 -3.29 -1.94 15.42
CA LEU A 320 -3.74 -3.02 16.30
C LEU A 320 -5.22 -3.33 16.04
N SER A 321 -5.48 -4.53 15.49
CA SER A 321 -6.83 -5.10 15.38
C SER A 321 -7.18 -5.86 16.66
N GLY A 322 -8.30 -5.52 17.28
CA GLY A 322 -8.77 -6.24 18.48
C GLY A 322 -9.56 -7.51 18.18
N GLY A 323 -9.73 -7.87 16.90
CA GLY A 323 -10.68 -8.90 16.48
C GLY A 323 -12.09 -8.60 17.02
N ASP A 324 -12.75 -9.62 17.58
CA ASP A 324 -14.09 -9.46 18.18
C ASP A 324 -14.11 -8.52 19.41
N LEU A 325 -12.96 -8.23 20.03
CA LEU A 325 -12.86 -7.42 21.26
C LEU A 325 -12.92 -5.92 20.97
N GLU A 326 -12.54 -5.50 19.76
CA GLU A 326 -12.50 -4.10 19.38
C GLU A 326 -13.88 -3.44 19.41
N ALA A 327 -14.92 -4.18 19.02
CA ALA A 327 -16.31 -3.70 19.10
C ALA A 327 -16.72 -3.33 20.53
N VAL A 328 -16.22 -4.07 21.53
CA VAL A 328 -16.46 -3.78 22.95
C VAL A 328 -15.76 -2.49 23.36
N TYR A 329 -14.51 -2.30 22.93
CA TYR A 329 -13.79 -1.05 23.18
C TYR A 329 -14.55 0.13 22.56
N ASN A 330 -14.88 0.04 21.27
CA ASN A 330 -15.54 1.10 20.53
C ASN A 330 -16.89 1.48 21.16
N GLN A 331 -17.68 0.49 21.61
CA GLN A 331 -18.95 0.74 22.30
C GLN A 331 -18.77 1.56 23.59
N ASN A 332 -17.67 1.34 24.30
CA ASN A 332 -17.36 2.00 25.56
C ASN A 332 -16.61 3.33 25.40
N THR A 333 -16.20 3.70 24.18
CA THR A 333 -15.33 4.87 23.97
C THR A 333 -15.80 5.84 22.89
N VAL A 334 -16.32 5.36 21.76
CA VAL A 334 -16.53 6.22 20.58
C VAL A 334 -17.87 6.05 19.86
N LEU A 335 -18.63 4.98 20.10
CA LEU A 335 -19.91 4.75 19.41
C LEU A 335 -21.05 5.67 19.88
N GLY A 336 -20.92 6.31 21.03
CA GLY A 336 -21.85 7.36 21.48
C GLY A 336 -21.53 8.71 20.85
N GLY A 337 -22.52 9.32 20.20
CA GLY A 337 -22.43 10.67 19.65
C GLY A 337 -23.45 11.62 20.28
N TYR A 338 -23.09 12.90 20.39
CA TYR A 338 -23.95 13.93 20.98
C TYR A 338 -24.83 14.64 19.93
N GLY A 339 -24.85 14.15 18.68
CA GLY A 339 -25.63 14.71 17.58
C GLY A 339 -25.04 15.96 16.96
N PHE A 340 -23.73 16.20 17.07
CA PHE A 340 -23.04 17.30 16.40
C PHE A 340 -21.57 16.96 16.14
N ALA A 341 -20.98 17.63 15.14
CA ALA A 341 -19.57 17.51 14.78
C ALA A 341 -18.93 18.89 14.65
N VAL A 342 -17.62 18.96 14.89
CA VAL A 342 -16.88 20.23 14.89
C VAL A 342 -15.67 20.17 13.97
N ARG A 343 -15.25 21.35 13.50
CA ARG A 343 -13.93 21.58 12.90
C ARG A 343 -13.22 22.68 13.69
N GLU A 344 -11.92 22.52 13.87
CA GLU A 344 -11.05 23.57 14.37
C GLU A 344 -10.55 24.42 13.18
N LEU A 345 -10.61 25.74 13.35
CA LEU A 345 -10.11 26.72 12.40
C LEU A 345 -8.66 27.10 12.71
N ASP A 346 -7.98 27.73 11.75
CA ASP A 346 -6.59 28.19 11.88
C ASP A 346 -6.35 29.15 13.05
N ASP A 347 -7.38 29.89 13.46
CA ASP A 347 -7.31 30.83 14.59
C ASP A 347 -7.65 30.18 15.96
N GLY A 348 -7.84 28.85 15.99
CA GLY A 348 -8.22 28.08 17.18
C GLY A 348 -9.71 28.13 17.50
N THR A 349 -10.53 28.77 16.68
CA THR A 349 -11.99 28.73 16.84
C THR A 349 -12.51 27.32 16.53
N VAL A 350 -13.38 26.80 17.39
CA VAL A 350 -14.05 25.50 17.17
C VAL A 350 -15.48 25.76 16.73
N VAL A 351 -15.80 25.38 15.49
CA VAL A 351 -17.09 25.63 14.86
C VAL A 351 -17.84 24.33 14.61
N VAL A 352 -19.14 24.32 14.89
CA VAL A 352 -20.05 23.21 14.59
C VAL A 352 -20.32 23.19 13.10
N VAL A 353 -19.95 22.11 12.41
CA VAL A 353 -20.15 21.95 10.96
C VAL A 353 -21.29 21.00 10.63
N TYR A 354 -21.71 20.17 11.59
CA TYR A 354 -22.82 19.24 11.44
C TYR A 354 -23.66 19.18 12.71
N VAL A 355 -24.97 19.08 12.54
CA VAL A 355 -25.93 18.82 13.63
C VAL A 355 -26.90 17.75 13.14
N LEU A 356 -26.97 16.63 13.84
CA LEU A 356 -27.88 15.53 13.55
C LEU A 356 -29.34 16.00 13.72
N PRO A 357 -30.19 15.90 12.69
CA PRO A 357 -31.62 16.20 12.82
C PRO A 357 -32.26 15.38 13.95
N ASP A 358 -33.09 16.03 14.76
CA ASP A 358 -33.76 15.45 15.95
C ASP A 358 -32.82 14.85 17.03
N GLY A 359 -31.51 14.99 16.89
CA GLY A 359 -30.51 14.51 17.85
C GLY A 359 -30.37 15.40 19.11
N PRO A 360 -29.56 14.99 20.10
CA PRO A 360 -29.43 15.70 21.38
C PRO A 360 -29.05 17.18 21.23
N ALA A 361 -28.05 17.48 20.38
CA ALA A 361 -27.64 18.86 20.12
C ALA A 361 -28.72 19.70 19.42
N ALA A 362 -29.46 19.13 18.46
CA ALA A 362 -30.58 19.80 17.79
C ALA A 362 -31.72 20.12 18.76
N GLN A 363 -32.08 19.17 19.62
CA GLN A 363 -33.09 19.37 20.68
C GLN A 363 -32.66 20.45 21.69
N ALA A 364 -31.35 20.57 21.92
CA ALA A 364 -30.76 21.64 22.72
C ALA A 364 -30.67 22.99 21.97
N GLY A 365 -31.08 23.05 20.70
CA GLY A 365 -31.14 24.25 19.86
C GLY A 365 -29.80 24.67 19.26
N MET A 366 -28.83 23.77 19.17
CA MET A 366 -27.57 24.01 18.46
C MET A 366 -27.82 24.08 16.95
N GLN A 367 -27.07 24.94 16.25
CA GLN A 367 -27.16 25.13 14.80
C GLN A 367 -25.78 24.98 14.15
N PRO A 368 -25.68 24.52 12.90
CA PRO A 368 -24.45 24.64 12.13
C PRO A 368 -23.94 26.09 12.12
N GLY A 369 -22.63 26.26 12.22
CA GLY A 369 -21.95 27.54 12.42
C GLY A 369 -21.88 28.02 13.88
N ALA A 370 -22.39 27.25 14.85
CA ALA A 370 -22.24 27.58 16.26
C ALA A 370 -20.78 27.49 16.70
N LEU A 371 -20.35 28.42 17.55
CA LEU A 371 -18.99 28.43 18.11
C LEU A 371 -19.00 27.75 19.48
N ILE A 372 -18.13 26.76 19.68
CA ILE A 372 -17.94 26.08 20.97
C ILE A 372 -16.85 26.80 21.74
N THR A 373 -17.12 27.17 23.00
CA THR A 373 -16.14 27.82 23.88
C THR A 373 -15.71 26.93 25.03
N LYS A 374 -16.59 26.05 25.53
CA LYS A 374 -16.27 25.12 26.62
C LYS A 374 -16.95 23.77 26.47
N ILE A 375 -16.26 22.74 26.94
CA ILE A 375 -16.80 21.40 27.15
C ILE A 375 -16.48 20.99 28.58
N ASN A 376 -17.48 20.46 29.29
CA ASN A 376 -17.36 20.04 30.70
C ASN A 376 -16.81 21.13 31.62
N GLY A 377 -17.14 22.40 31.32
CA GLY A 377 -16.69 23.58 32.06
C GLY A 377 -15.25 24.01 31.80
N VAL A 378 -14.51 23.28 30.95
CA VAL A 378 -13.13 23.57 30.55
C VAL A 378 -13.13 24.26 29.18
N ASP A 379 -12.16 25.15 28.94
CA ASP A 379 -11.93 25.77 27.64
C ASP A 379 -11.81 24.71 26.53
N VAL A 380 -12.41 24.96 25.37
CA VAL A 380 -12.51 23.97 24.28
C VAL A 380 -11.14 23.48 23.79
N GLN A 381 -10.13 24.34 23.79
CA GLN A 381 -8.79 23.97 23.33
C GLN A 381 -8.14 22.95 24.27
N THR A 382 -8.25 23.20 25.57
CA THR A 382 -7.83 22.26 26.62
C THR A 382 -8.71 21.01 26.63
N ALA A 383 -9.99 21.11 26.28
CA ALA A 383 -10.85 19.94 26.15
C ALA A 383 -10.36 19.02 25.01
N ILE A 384 -9.99 19.58 23.85
CA ILE A 384 -9.39 18.82 22.74
C ILE A 384 -8.07 18.19 23.17
N ASP A 385 -7.17 18.91 23.84
CA ASP A 385 -5.88 18.36 24.29
C ASP A 385 -6.03 17.12 25.19
N ASN A 386 -7.10 17.10 26.00
CA ASN A 386 -7.43 16.02 26.93
C ASN A 386 -8.16 14.84 26.27
N VAL A 387 -8.57 14.94 25.01
CA VAL A 387 -9.13 13.78 24.28
C VAL A 387 -8.01 12.76 24.10
N PRO A 388 -8.20 11.50 24.56
CA PRO A 388 -7.22 10.45 24.30
C PRO A 388 -7.22 10.11 22.81
N LEU A 389 -6.04 9.80 22.28
CA LEU A 389 -5.93 9.30 20.92
C LEU A 389 -6.62 7.94 20.80
N PHE A 390 -7.36 7.77 19.72
CA PHE A 390 -7.97 6.54 19.27
C PHE A 390 -6.98 5.65 18.51
N SER A 391 -6.02 6.24 17.79
CA SER A 391 -4.96 5.50 17.12
C SER A 391 -3.59 6.18 17.27
N PRO A 392 -2.48 5.45 17.13
CA PRO A 392 -1.16 6.06 16.99
C PRO A 392 -1.13 7.07 15.83
N GLN A 393 -0.35 8.14 15.98
CA GLN A 393 -0.31 9.24 15.01
C GLN A 393 1.14 9.66 14.76
N SER A 394 1.51 9.82 13.49
CA SER A 394 2.86 10.22 13.10
C SER A 394 3.13 11.72 13.23
N THR A 395 2.07 12.54 13.21
CA THR A 395 2.16 14.00 13.13
C THR A 395 1.30 14.69 14.18
N ASP A 396 1.74 15.85 14.65
CA ASP A 396 1.00 16.67 15.62
C ASP A 396 -0.33 17.16 15.04
N PHE A 397 -0.38 17.49 13.74
CA PHE A 397 -1.63 17.93 13.10
C PHE A 397 -2.62 16.78 12.93
N GLY A 398 -2.16 15.57 12.60
CA GLY A 398 -3.00 14.37 12.54
C GLY A 398 -3.57 14.03 13.92
N ALA A 399 -2.72 14.03 14.95
CA ALA A 399 -3.14 13.85 16.34
C ALA A 399 -4.16 14.92 16.79
N ARG A 400 -3.93 16.19 16.43
CA ARG A 400 -4.85 17.29 16.77
C ARG A 400 -6.19 17.16 16.06
N HIS A 401 -6.17 16.77 14.79
CA HIS A 401 -7.38 16.51 14.02
C HIS A 401 -8.18 15.37 14.63
N GLU A 402 -7.54 14.23 14.92
CA GLU A 402 -8.20 13.08 15.55
C GLU A 402 -8.86 13.48 16.88
N LYS A 403 -8.12 14.16 17.76
CA LYS A 403 -8.67 14.66 19.02
C LYS A 403 -9.86 15.60 18.83
N THR A 404 -9.84 16.43 17.79
CA THR A 404 -10.96 17.33 17.46
C THR A 404 -12.18 16.56 16.99
N VAL A 405 -12.00 15.54 16.15
CA VAL A 405 -13.07 14.65 15.68
C VAL A 405 -13.70 13.88 16.85
N PHE A 406 -12.88 13.30 17.73
CA PHE A 406 -13.36 12.50 18.85
C PHE A 406 -13.82 13.32 20.06
N LEU A 407 -13.66 14.65 20.05
CA LEU A 407 -14.19 15.57 21.07
C LEU A 407 -15.71 15.43 21.27
N THR A 408 -16.43 15.12 20.20
CA THR A 408 -17.89 14.96 20.21
C THR A 408 -18.35 13.51 20.30
N ARG A 409 -17.45 12.61 20.74
CA ARG A 409 -17.68 11.18 20.88
C ARG A 409 -17.49 10.72 22.33
N GLY A 410 -18.08 9.58 22.68
CA GLY A 410 -17.98 8.98 24.01
C GLY A 410 -18.65 7.61 24.08
N ALA A 411 -18.81 7.08 25.29
CA ALA A 411 -19.67 5.92 25.53
C ALA A 411 -21.14 6.29 25.27
N ILE A 412 -21.98 5.32 24.95
CA ILE A 412 -23.44 5.51 24.86
C ILE A 412 -23.99 5.88 26.25
N ASP A 413 -24.98 6.78 26.29
CA ASP A 413 -25.59 7.33 27.52
C ASP A 413 -24.66 8.19 28.40
N GLN A 414 -23.46 8.51 27.92
CA GLN A 414 -22.53 9.42 28.58
C GLN A 414 -23.06 10.86 28.51
N LYS A 415 -22.91 11.60 29.60
CA LYS A 415 -23.28 13.02 29.65
C LYS A 415 -22.09 13.93 29.39
N MET A 416 -22.32 15.03 28.68
CA MET A 416 -21.38 16.15 28.57
C MET A 416 -22.11 17.48 28.76
N THR A 417 -21.39 18.51 29.19
CA THR A 417 -21.89 19.89 29.10
C THR A 417 -21.16 20.65 28.02
N VAL A 418 -21.90 21.44 27.22
CA VAL A 418 -21.35 22.21 26.10
C VAL A 418 -21.79 23.66 26.23
N GLU A 419 -20.85 24.60 26.18
CA GLU A 419 -21.10 26.03 26.05
C GLU A 419 -20.89 26.44 24.58
N PHE A 420 -21.93 26.95 23.95
CA PHE A 420 -21.90 27.36 22.54
C PHE A 420 -22.63 28.67 22.27
N THR A 421 -22.28 29.33 21.17
CA THR A 421 -22.96 30.52 20.65
C THR A 421 -23.38 30.28 19.20
N ASN A 422 -24.69 30.24 18.92
CA ASN A 422 -25.21 30.09 17.56
C ASN A 422 -24.89 31.31 16.68
N PRO A 423 -24.79 31.12 15.35
CA PRO A 423 -24.62 32.22 14.42
C PRO A 423 -25.83 33.15 14.44
N ASP A 424 -25.60 34.43 14.11
CA ASP A 424 -26.64 35.45 14.06
C ASP A 424 -27.45 35.32 12.76
N ASN A 425 -28.36 34.35 12.72
CA ASN A 425 -29.14 34.00 11.53
C ASN A 425 -30.27 35.01 11.19
N ALA A 426 -30.47 36.04 12.01
CA ALA A 426 -31.57 37.01 11.81
C ALA A 426 -31.37 37.95 10.60
N ALA A 427 -30.16 38.02 10.03
CA ALA A 427 -29.83 38.94 8.94
C ALA A 427 -30.11 38.42 7.52
N GLN A 428 -30.24 37.10 7.33
CA GLN A 428 -30.32 36.50 5.99
C GLN A 428 -31.75 36.41 5.43
N GLU A 429 -32.79 36.33 6.28
CA GLU A 429 -34.19 36.18 5.82
C GLU A 429 -35.04 37.47 5.93
N SER A 430 -34.46 38.55 6.44
CA SER A 430 -35.20 39.76 6.84
C SER A 430 -35.10 40.87 5.77
N GLY A 431 -36.23 41.40 5.30
CA GLY A 431 -36.25 42.55 4.38
C GLY A 431 -35.52 43.80 4.94
N PHE A 432 -35.17 44.76 4.07
CA PHE A 432 -34.32 45.93 4.39
C PHE A 432 -34.62 46.62 5.73
N PHE A 433 -35.89 46.83 6.08
CA PHE A 433 -36.30 47.51 7.31
C PHE A 433 -36.00 46.69 8.58
N GLN A 434 -36.06 45.37 8.48
CA GLN A 434 -35.88 44.44 9.59
C GLN A 434 -34.40 44.15 9.81
N ASN A 435 -33.59 44.15 8.73
CA ASN A 435 -32.13 44.22 8.81
C ASN A 435 -31.62 45.54 9.44
N LEU A 436 -32.29 46.66 9.15
CA LEU A 436 -31.95 47.95 9.76
C LEU A 436 -32.29 47.99 11.25
N MET A 437 -33.45 47.47 11.66
CA MET A 437 -33.83 47.35 13.07
C MET A 437 -32.96 46.33 13.82
N HIS A 438 -32.58 45.21 13.19
CA HIS A 438 -31.64 44.24 13.76
C HIS A 438 -30.28 44.88 14.05
N LYS A 439 -29.72 45.65 13.11
CA LYS A 439 -28.46 46.39 13.32
C LYS A 439 -28.54 47.44 14.42
N LEU A 440 -29.69 48.10 14.61
CA LEU A 440 -29.86 49.20 15.58
C LEU A 440 -30.12 48.73 17.02
N PHE A 441 -30.66 47.52 17.22
CA PHE A 441 -31.07 46.99 18.53
C PHE A 441 -30.39 45.66 18.92
N LYS A 442 -29.32 45.27 18.21
CA LYS A 442 -28.63 43.98 18.39
C LYS A 442 -28.14 43.76 19.82
N SER A 443 -28.69 42.75 20.49
CA SER A 443 -28.02 42.02 21.58
C SER A 443 -27.02 41.05 20.97
N LYS A 444 -25.77 41.01 21.47
CA LYS A 444 -24.79 39.98 21.08
C LYS A 444 -25.42 38.59 21.27
N PRO A 445 -25.24 37.64 20.33
CA PRO A 445 -25.69 36.27 20.55
C PRO A 445 -25.09 35.78 21.87
N ALA A 446 -25.95 35.29 22.75
CA ALA A 446 -25.55 34.91 24.10
C ALA A 446 -25.07 33.46 24.10
N ALA A 447 -23.95 33.21 24.78
CA ALA A 447 -23.50 31.85 25.03
C ALA A 447 -24.57 31.08 25.83
N LYS A 448 -24.80 29.83 25.44
CA LYS A 448 -25.74 28.90 26.08
C LYS A 448 -24.97 27.67 26.53
N THR A 449 -25.16 27.28 27.78
CA THR A 449 -24.66 26.00 28.31
C THR A 449 -25.79 24.99 28.35
N VAL A 450 -25.54 23.79 27.83
CA VAL A 450 -26.51 22.68 27.80
C VAL A 450 -25.85 21.40 28.31
N GLU A 451 -26.63 20.51 28.91
CA GLU A 451 -26.24 19.13 29.18
C GLU A 451 -26.79 18.25 28.05
N LEU A 452 -25.93 17.47 27.41
CA LEU A 452 -26.27 16.52 26.35
C LEU A 452 -25.99 15.10 26.85
N THR A 453 -26.83 14.15 26.42
CA THR A 453 -26.60 12.71 26.60
C THR A 453 -26.29 12.11 25.24
N SER A 454 -25.20 11.37 25.11
CA SER A 454 -24.84 10.69 23.88
C SER A 454 -25.82 9.57 23.54
N ILE A 455 -26.03 9.34 22.26
CA ILE A 455 -26.84 8.23 21.72
C ILE A 455 -25.98 7.43 20.73
N TYR A 456 -26.42 6.22 20.38
CA TYR A 456 -25.80 5.52 19.26
C TYR A 456 -26.13 6.23 17.95
N GLU A 457 -25.16 6.93 17.38
CA GLU A 457 -25.22 7.61 16.08
C GLU A 457 -23.81 7.80 15.54
N LEU A 458 -23.61 7.57 14.24
CA LEU A 458 -22.30 7.71 13.58
C LEU A 458 -22.30 8.80 12.49
N ASP A 459 -23.46 9.35 12.15
CA ASP A 459 -23.58 10.39 11.13
C ASP A 459 -22.74 11.62 11.49
N SER A 460 -22.68 12.01 12.78
CA SER A 460 -21.83 13.11 13.21
C SER A 460 -20.34 12.80 13.11
N LEU A 461 -19.94 11.54 13.32
CA LEU A 461 -18.56 11.12 13.15
C LEU A 461 -18.16 11.21 11.67
N PHE A 462 -18.92 10.57 10.79
CA PHE A 462 -18.62 10.54 9.35
C PHE A 462 -18.86 11.88 8.63
N ALA A 463 -19.48 12.86 9.27
CA ALA A 463 -19.53 14.23 8.75
C ALA A 463 -18.18 14.95 8.78
N VAL A 464 -17.23 14.51 9.62
CA VAL A 464 -15.90 15.15 9.79
C VAL A 464 -14.74 14.17 9.71
N PHE A 465 -14.97 12.89 9.99
CA PHE A 465 -13.99 11.84 9.86
C PHE A 465 -13.93 11.40 8.40
N GLN A 466 -12.85 11.79 7.72
CA GLN A 466 -12.57 11.45 6.32
C GLN A 466 -11.44 10.42 6.21
N GLY A 467 -11.04 9.79 7.31
CA GLY A 467 -10.06 8.70 7.36
C GLY A 467 -10.67 7.32 7.15
N GLY A 468 -9.90 6.37 6.61
CA GLY A 468 -10.16 4.94 6.75
C GLY A 468 -11.42 4.36 6.10
N SER A 469 -12.08 5.07 5.18
CA SER A 469 -13.24 4.54 4.44
C SER A 469 -12.97 4.51 2.94
N THR A 470 -12.63 3.34 2.40
CA THR A 470 -12.66 3.11 0.95
C THR A 470 -14.11 2.92 0.49
N ASP A 471 -14.50 3.60 -0.58
CA ASP A 471 -15.79 3.34 -1.22
C ASP A 471 -15.59 2.21 -2.23
N GLU A 472 -15.96 0.98 -1.86
CA GLU A 472 -15.84 -0.20 -2.73
C GLU A 472 -16.69 -0.11 -4.01
N TYR A 473 -17.56 0.89 -4.13
CA TYR A 473 -18.43 1.09 -5.28
C TYR A 473 -17.90 2.12 -6.28
N VAL A 474 -16.72 2.72 -6.05
CA VAL A 474 -16.06 3.59 -7.03
C VAL A 474 -14.86 2.92 -7.69
N LEU A 475 -14.42 3.48 -8.82
CA LEU A 475 -13.18 3.04 -9.48
C LEU A 475 -11.94 3.48 -8.68
N PRO A 476 -10.81 2.76 -8.80
CA PRO A 476 -9.56 3.17 -8.15
C PRO A 476 -9.11 4.57 -8.59
N ILE A 477 -9.40 4.94 -9.84
CA ILE A 477 -9.22 6.28 -10.39
C ILE A 477 -10.48 6.66 -11.17
N GLU A 478 -10.93 7.89 -10.98
CA GLU A 478 -12.03 8.51 -11.74
C GLU A 478 -11.53 9.79 -12.41
N TYR A 479 -12.12 10.14 -13.56
CA TYR A 479 -11.77 11.38 -14.23
C TYR A 479 -12.98 12.03 -14.90
N SER A 480 -12.97 13.37 -14.97
CA SER A 480 -13.96 14.18 -15.65
C SER A 480 -13.30 15.33 -16.41
N PHE A 481 -13.99 15.88 -17.41
CA PHE A 481 -13.56 17.08 -18.12
C PHE A 481 -14.56 18.20 -17.92
N GLU A 482 -14.16 19.24 -17.20
CA GLU A 482 -15.00 20.41 -16.94
C GLU A 482 -15.01 21.34 -18.15
N ALA A 483 -15.85 21.01 -19.13
CA ALA A 483 -15.91 21.70 -20.42
C ALA A 483 -16.18 23.22 -20.32
N ALA A 484 -16.82 23.68 -19.25
CA ALA A 484 -17.05 25.11 -19.00
C ALA A 484 -15.74 25.89 -18.74
N TYR A 485 -14.75 25.21 -18.16
CA TYR A 485 -13.45 25.77 -17.79
C TYR A 485 -12.30 25.27 -18.69
N GLY A 486 -12.51 24.16 -19.42
CA GLY A 486 -11.49 23.48 -20.19
C GLY A 486 -10.47 22.75 -19.31
N ILE A 487 -10.86 22.31 -18.11
CA ILE A 487 -9.97 21.70 -17.11
C ILE A 487 -10.22 20.19 -17.05
N GLY A 488 -9.16 19.40 -17.09
CA GLY A 488 -9.22 17.97 -16.77
C GLY A 488 -9.12 17.75 -15.27
N TYR A 489 -9.96 16.89 -14.71
CA TYR A 489 -9.94 16.54 -13.29
C TYR A 489 -9.77 15.03 -13.15
N ILE A 490 -8.78 14.60 -12.35
CA ILE A 490 -8.49 13.21 -12.02
C ILE A 490 -8.55 13.07 -10.51
N ARG A 491 -9.31 12.10 -10.03
CA ARG A 491 -9.32 11.71 -8.62
C ARG A 491 -8.73 10.32 -8.48
N ILE A 492 -7.69 10.19 -7.67
CA ILE A 492 -7.08 8.91 -7.31
C ILE A 492 -7.71 8.49 -5.98
N ASN A 493 -8.62 7.51 -6.03
CA ASN A 493 -9.36 7.05 -4.85
C ASN A 493 -8.56 6.04 -4.01
N SER A 494 -7.70 5.24 -4.65
CA SER A 494 -6.98 4.17 -3.97
C SER A 494 -5.71 3.77 -4.70
N ASN A 495 -4.68 3.41 -3.93
CA ASN A 495 -3.49 2.68 -4.37
C ASN A 495 -3.57 1.18 -3.97
N TYR A 496 -4.74 0.64 -3.61
CA TYR A 496 -4.89 -0.70 -3.01
C TYR A 496 -5.84 -1.66 -3.77
N ASP A 497 -6.70 -1.14 -4.65
CA ASP A 497 -7.66 -1.90 -5.47
C ASP A 497 -6.98 -2.49 -6.74
N ASP A 498 -7.68 -2.64 -7.87
CA ASP A 498 -7.09 -3.06 -9.16
C ASP A 498 -6.09 -2.01 -9.68
N LEU A 499 -4.81 -2.24 -9.36
CA LEU A 499 -3.71 -1.36 -9.72
C LEU A 499 -3.54 -1.21 -11.23
N GLY A 500 -3.75 -2.28 -11.99
CA GLY A 500 -3.64 -2.22 -13.45
C GLY A 500 -4.79 -1.44 -14.08
N LEU A 501 -5.99 -1.52 -13.52
CA LEU A 501 -7.10 -0.65 -13.92
C LEU A 501 -6.80 0.81 -13.59
N ALA A 502 -6.22 1.10 -12.42
CA ALA A 502 -5.82 2.44 -12.03
C ALA A 502 -4.89 3.07 -13.08
N VAL A 503 -3.77 2.42 -13.42
CA VAL A 503 -2.80 2.91 -14.42
C VAL A 503 -3.47 3.14 -15.79
N ARG A 504 -4.31 2.19 -16.25
CA ARG A 504 -5.01 2.31 -17.54
C ARG A 504 -6.00 3.48 -17.57
N VAL A 505 -6.74 3.71 -16.48
CA VAL A 505 -7.68 4.83 -16.38
C VAL A 505 -6.95 6.16 -16.31
N PHE A 506 -5.85 6.24 -15.55
CA PHE A 506 -5.03 7.44 -15.47
C PHE A 506 -4.46 7.84 -16.83
N ASN A 507 -3.80 6.92 -17.52
CA ASN A 507 -3.27 7.15 -18.87
C ASN A 507 -4.40 7.61 -19.83
N ARG A 508 -5.53 6.90 -19.80
CA ARG A 508 -6.71 7.28 -20.60
C ARG A 508 -7.18 8.71 -20.30
N ALA A 509 -7.21 9.14 -19.04
CA ALA A 509 -7.62 10.48 -18.66
C ALA A 509 -6.69 11.54 -19.29
N LEU A 510 -5.37 11.39 -19.12
CA LEU A 510 -4.37 12.30 -19.69
C LEU A 510 -4.48 12.41 -21.21
N LYS A 511 -4.67 11.28 -21.89
CA LYS A 511 -4.91 11.24 -23.33
C LYS A 511 -6.16 12.02 -23.73
N GLN A 512 -7.28 11.78 -23.06
CA GLN A 512 -8.54 12.46 -23.38
C GLN A 512 -8.46 13.97 -23.13
N PHE A 513 -7.78 14.41 -22.07
CA PHE A 513 -7.58 15.84 -21.79
C PHE A 513 -6.66 16.51 -22.81
N THR A 514 -5.62 15.81 -23.26
CA THR A 514 -4.75 16.27 -24.35
C THR A 514 -5.54 16.43 -25.66
N GLU A 515 -6.33 15.43 -26.03
CA GLU A 515 -7.18 15.46 -27.24
C GLU A 515 -8.25 16.56 -27.18
N ALA A 516 -8.76 16.86 -25.98
CA ALA A 516 -9.73 17.93 -25.76
C ALA A 516 -9.10 19.34 -25.73
N GLY A 517 -7.77 19.45 -25.67
CA GLY A 517 -7.07 20.72 -25.54
C GLY A 517 -7.26 21.37 -24.17
N ALA A 518 -7.18 20.57 -23.10
CA ALA A 518 -7.30 21.07 -21.73
C ALA A 518 -6.30 22.22 -21.45
N VAL A 519 -6.77 23.29 -20.81
CA VAL A 519 -5.91 24.42 -20.42
C VAL A 519 -5.07 24.13 -19.16
N GLY A 520 -5.44 23.07 -18.45
CA GLY A 520 -4.72 22.56 -17.28
C GLY A 520 -5.42 21.33 -16.71
N ILE A 521 -4.75 20.69 -15.75
CA ILE A 521 -5.30 19.53 -15.03
C ILE A 521 -5.23 19.71 -13.51
N VAL A 522 -6.16 19.06 -12.83
CA VAL A 522 -6.16 18.85 -11.38
C VAL A 522 -6.07 17.35 -11.10
N ILE A 523 -5.09 16.95 -10.29
CA ILE A 523 -4.95 15.59 -9.75
C ILE A 523 -5.31 15.67 -8.26
N ASP A 524 -6.33 14.95 -7.83
CA ASP A 524 -6.84 14.96 -6.46
C ASP A 524 -6.50 13.66 -5.74
N MET A 525 -5.67 13.78 -4.71
CA MET A 525 -5.21 12.69 -3.85
C MET A 525 -5.65 12.88 -2.39
N ARG A 526 -6.55 13.83 -2.11
CA ARG A 526 -6.89 14.21 -0.73
C ARG A 526 -7.39 13.05 0.12
N HIS A 527 -8.14 12.11 -0.47
CA HIS A 527 -8.81 11.01 0.25
C HIS A 527 -8.32 9.63 -0.24
N ASN A 528 -7.01 9.44 -0.32
CA ASN A 528 -6.39 8.18 -0.73
C ASN A 528 -5.52 7.60 0.39
N TYR A 529 -5.93 6.48 0.95
CA TYR A 529 -5.31 5.89 2.14
C TYR A 529 -4.07 5.02 1.86
N GLY A 530 -3.56 5.03 0.63
CA GLY A 530 -2.35 4.31 0.25
C GLY A 530 -2.60 2.93 -0.33
N GLY A 531 -1.59 2.07 -0.22
CA GLY A 531 -1.48 0.77 -0.90
C GLY A 531 -0.10 0.60 -1.53
N SER A 532 -0.01 0.37 -2.84
CA SER A 532 1.24 0.26 -3.60
C SER A 532 1.48 1.50 -4.49
N PRO A 533 2.69 2.08 -4.51
CA PRO A 533 3.01 3.21 -5.38
C PRO A 533 2.98 2.78 -6.85
N LEU A 534 2.48 3.64 -7.74
CA LEU A 534 2.25 3.31 -9.15
C LEU A 534 3.16 4.08 -10.11
N GLY A 535 3.82 5.13 -9.64
CA GLY A 535 4.75 5.92 -10.46
C GLY A 535 4.05 6.71 -11.56
N LEU A 536 2.79 7.13 -11.35
CA LEU A 536 1.97 7.83 -12.33
C LEU A 536 2.54 9.20 -12.73
N ALA A 537 3.37 9.80 -11.88
CA ALA A 537 4.13 11.00 -12.25
C ALA A 537 5.04 10.79 -13.47
N GLY A 538 5.43 9.55 -13.76
CA GLY A 538 6.20 9.16 -14.94
C GLY A 538 5.50 9.47 -16.27
N PHE A 539 4.17 9.62 -16.31
CA PHE A 539 3.43 10.07 -17.51
C PHE A 539 3.57 11.57 -17.79
N LEU A 540 4.06 12.36 -16.81
CA LEU A 540 4.13 13.82 -16.85
C LEU A 540 5.56 14.35 -16.76
N HIS A 541 6.54 13.46 -16.56
CA HIS A 541 7.95 13.82 -16.47
C HIS A 541 8.84 12.82 -17.20
N ASP A 542 9.80 13.33 -17.98
CA ASP A 542 10.67 12.57 -18.87
C ASP A 542 12.03 12.21 -18.26
N GLN A 543 12.23 12.48 -16.95
CA GLN A 543 13.42 12.11 -16.20
C GLN A 543 13.06 11.30 -14.94
N ASP A 544 14.01 10.51 -14.45
CA ASP A 544 13.87 9.79 -13.19
C ASP A 544 13.62 10.76 -12.03
N ILE A 545 12.63 10.43 -11.20
CA ILE A 545 12.38 11.12 -9.93
C ILE A 545 12.86 10.22 -8.80
N LEU A 546 13.93 10.61 -8.12
CA LEU A 546 14.47 9.85 -6.99
C LEU A 546 13.51 9.90 -5.79
N LEU A 547 13.19 8.72 -5.25
CA LEU A 547 12.42 8.53 -4.03
C LEU A 547 13.36 8.29 -2.83
N GLY A 548 12.77 7.94 -1.68
CA GLY A 548 13.54 7.49 -0.52
C GLY A 548 14.22 6.14 -0.75
N GLN A 549 15.36 5.90 -0.10
CA GLN A 549 15.99 4.58 -0.04
C GLN A 549 15.32 3.75 1.05
N LEU A 550 14.73 2.62 0.68
CA LEU A 550 14.25 1.64 1.64
C LEU A 550 15.42 1.01 2.40
N GLU A 551 15.30 0.96 3.74
CA GLU A 551 16.26 0.34 4.64
C GLU A 551 15.54 -0.59 5.65
N TYR A 552 16.12 -1.76 5.91
CA TYR A 552 15.68 -2.69 6.97
C TYR A 552 16.78 -2.97 7.97
N TYR A 553 16.38 -3.34 9.19
CA TYR A 553 17.31 -3.77 10.23
C TYR A 553 17.95 -5.11 9.87
N SER A 554 19.29 -5.17 9.90
CA SER A 554 20.05 -6.41 9.80
C SER A 554 20.41 -6.96 11.18
N ASP A 555 20.04 -8.21 11.44
CA ASP A 555 20.46 -8.95 12.63
C ASP A 555 21.97 -9.27 12.61
N LYS A 556 22.58 -9.40 11.41
CA LYS A 556 24.02 -9.65 11.27
C LYS A 556 24.87 -8.44 11.69
N THR A 557 24.46 -7.23 11.31
CA THR A 557 25.26 -6.02 11.55
C THR A 557 24.76 -5.15 12.69
N GLY A 558 23.50 -5.36 13.12
CA GLY A 558 22.83 -4.58 14.15
C GLY A 558 22.45 -3.16 13.70
N LYS A 559 22.24 -2.96 12.40
CA LYS A 559 21.99 -1.64 11.79
C LYS A 559 20.92 -1.73 10.71
N PHE A 560 20.28 -0.60 10.42
CA PHE A 560 19.47 -0.45 9.23
C PHE A 560 20.37 -0.30 8.00
N GLU A 561 20.07 -1.06 6.95
CA GLU A 561 20.85 -1.14 5.72
C GLU A 561 19.92 -1.07 4.51
N ALA A 562 20.43 -0.49 3.42
CA ALA A 562 19.68 -0.35 2.18
C ALA A 562 19.25 -1.70 1.61
N GLU A 563 17.97 -1.83 1.30
CA GLU A 563 17.47 -2.89 0.44
C GLU A 563 17.57 -2.45 -1.02
N GLY A 564 18.42 -3.13 -1.79
CA GLY A 564 18.55 -2.91 -3.22
C GLY A 564 18.99 -1.48 -3.63
N PRO A 565 18.88 -1.16 -4.93
CA PRO A 565 19.03 0.20 -5.42
C PRO A 565 17.96 1.13 -4.84
N ARG A 566 18.20 2.43 -4.95
CA ARG A 566 17.21 3.44 -4.55
C ARG A 566 16.03 3.46 -5.50
N ASP A 567 14.83 3.52 -4.93
CA ASP A 567 13.59 3.63 -5.68
C ASP A 567 13.47 4.94 -6.47
N LYS A 568 12.79 4.84 -7.61
CA LYS A 568 12.59 5.95 -8.54
C LYS A 568 11.23 5.84 -9.19
N VAL A 569 10.62 6.97 -9.53
CA VAL A 569 9.60 7.00 -10.58
C VAL A 569 10.32 7.10 -11.92
N TYR A 570 10.11 6.10 -12.79
CA TYR A 570 10.66 6.08 -14.14
C TYR A 570 9.76 6.84 -15.11
N PRO A 571 10.32 7.49 -16.14
CA PRO A 571 9.51 8.07 -17.20
C PRO A 571 8.79 6.98 -17.98
N ASN A 572 7.48 7.14 -18.16
CA ASN A 572 6.65 6.28 -18.98
C ASN A 572 6.96 6.46 -20.47
N GLN A 573 6.70 5.43 -21.29
CA GLN A 573 6.83 5.52 -22.74
C GLN A 573 5.89 6.56 -23.34
N GLU A 574 4.65 6.64 -22.85
CA GLU A 574 3.71 7.69 -23.19
C GLU A 574 3.92 8.90 -22.27
N GLN A 575 4.11 10.07 -22.87
CA GLN A 575 4.35 11.33 -22.18
C GLN A 575 3.27 12.34 -22.52
N TYR A 576 2.77 13.03 -21.50
CA TYR A 576 1.77 14.09 -21.61
C TYR A 576 2.30 15.38 -20.98
N SER A 577 1.81 16.52 -21.47
CA SER A 577 2.23 17.82 -20.96
C SER A 577 1.05 18.79 -20.94
N PHE A 578 0.97 19.56 -19.85
CA PHE A 578 -0.06 20.57 -19.63
C PHE A 578 0.61 21.83 -19.08
N ASP A 579 0.16 23.00 -19.53
CA ASP A 579 0.74 24.29 -19.12
C ASP A 579 0.55 24.58 -17.62
N LYS A 580 -0.53 24.02 -17.03
CA LYS A 580 -0.91 24.19 -15.63
C LYS A 580 -1.32 22.86 -15.04
N MET A 581 -0.67 22.47 -13.95
CA MET A 581 -0.95 21.24 -13.23
C MET A 581 -1.07 21.56 -11.74
N VAL A 582 -2.15 21.10 -11.12
CA VAL A 582 -2.39 21.26 -9.69
C VAL A 582 -2.57 19.88 -9.06
N LEU A 583 -1.83 19.61 -7.98
CA LEU A 583 -2.00 18.44 -7.14
C LEU A 583 -2.74 18.85 -5.87
N LEU A 584 -3.87 18.22 -5.56
CA LEU A 584 -4.58 18.40 -4.30
C LEU A 584 -4.17 17.33 -3.30
N VAL A 585 -3.73 17.78 -2.12
CA VAL A 585 -3.36 16.92 -0.99
C VAL A 585 -4.11 17.32 0.27
N ASP A 586 -4.27 16.36 1.17
CA ASP A 586 -4.80 16.54 2.51
C ASP A 586 -4.17 15.49 3.42
N GLN A 587 -4.35 15.63 4.73
CA GLN A 587 -3.82 14.72 5.75
C GLN A 587 -4.41 13.31 5.67
N PHE A 588 -5.34 13.04 4.74
CA PHE A 588 -5.88 11.72 4.48
C PHE A 588 -5.20 10.98 3.32
N CYS A 589 -4.16 11.57 2.74
CA CYS A 589 -3.21 10.90 1.87
C CYS A 589 -2.14 10.21 2.72
N TYR A 590 -2.17 8.88 2.81
CA TYR A 590 -1.31 8.06 3.68
C TYR A 590 -0.43 7.08 2.88
N SER A 591 0.74 6.71 3.40
CA SER A 591 1.59 5.64 2.86
C SER A 591 1.89 5.83 1.36
N ALA A 592 1.69 4.83 0.49
CA ALA A 592 1.92 4.96 -0.94
C ALA A 592 1.26 6.18 -1.63
N CYS A 593 0.17 6.73 -1.08
CA CYS A 593 -0.36 8.00 -1.58
C CYS A 593 0.65 9.14 -1.43
N GLU A 594 1.41 9.18 -0.34
CA GLU A 594 2.44 10.18 -0.06
C GLU A 594 3.65 10.01 -0.99
N ILE A 595 4.07 8.78 -1.28
CA ILE A 595 5.09 8.49 -2.30
C ILE A 595 4.63 9.00 -3.67
N GLU A 596 3.38 8.72 -4.05
CA GLU A 596 2.80 9.13 -5.33
C GLU A 596 2.66 10.67 -5.41
N ALA A 597 2.16 11.30 -4.33
CA ALA A 597 2.06 12.74 -4.20
C ALA A 597 3.44 13.41 -4.24
N TYR A 598 4.46 12.80 -3.64
CA TYR A 598 5.83 13.26 -3.74
C TYR A 598 6.31 13.18 -5.19
N GLY A 599 6.10 12.06 -5.88
CA GLY A 599 6.40 11.90 -7.30
C GLY A 599 5.79 13.03 -8.13
N PHE A 600 4.49 13.29 -7.98
CA PHE A 600 3.82 14.41 -8.66
C PHE A 600 4.38 15.78 -8.28
N SER A 601 4.72 16.00 -7.00
CA SER A 601 5.30 17.28 -6.53
C SER A 601 6.65 17.61 -7.18
N GLN A 602 7.37 16.60 -7.66
CA GLN A 602 8.64 16.78 -8.37
C GLN A 602 8.47 17.06 -9.88
N VAL A 603 7.26 16.90 -10.43
CA VAL A 603 6.98 17.22 -11.83
C VAL A 603 7.15 18.73 -12.07
N PRO A 604 7.98 19.17 -13.02
CA PRO A 604 8.18 20.59 -13.29
C PRO A 604 6.88 21.34 -13.60
N GLY A 605 6.58 22.37 -12.81
CA GLY A 605 5.37 23.19 -12.97
C GLY A 605 4.14 22.69 -12.22
N MET A 606 4.22 21.56 -11.51
CA MET A 606 3.17 21.11 -10.58
C MET A 606 3.04 22.08 -9.41
N VAL A 607 1.80 22.44 -9.05
CA VAL A 607 1.50 23.22 -7.84
C VAL A 607 0.73 22.36 -6.86
N VAL A 608 1.32 22.09 -5.70
CA VAL A 608 0.66 21.35 -4.63
C VAL A 608 -0.23 22.30 -3.82
N MET A 609 -1.50 21.97 -3.65
CA MET A 609 -2.48 22.76 -2.88
C MET A 609 -3.22 21.87 -1.88
N GLY A 610 -3.57 22.45 -0.74
CA GLY A 610 -4.30 21.76 0.31
C GLY A 610 -4.49 22.63 1.53
N GLN A 611 -5.39 22.23 2.42
CA GLN A 611 -5.48 22.83 3.76
C GLN A 611 -4.39 22.29 4.70
N PHE A 612 -4.01 21.04 4.48
CA PHE A 612 -2.99 20.30 5.23
C PHE A 612 -1.98 19.67 4.26
N PRO A 613 -0.77 19.32 4.74
CA PRO A 613 0.12 18.36 4.07
C PRO A 613 -0.54 16.99 3.95
N THR A 614 0.11 16.07 3.22
CA THR A 614 -0.20 14.64 3.37
C THR A 614 0.06 14.15 4.80
N ALA A 615 -0.39 12.96 5.16
CA ALA A 615 -0.49 12.52 6.55
C ALA A 615 0.84 12.51 7.32
N GLY A 616 1.97 12.33 6.61
CA GLY A 616 3.27 12.10 7.19
C GLY A 616 3.35 10.75 7.89
N VAL A 617 2.69 9.74 7.33
CA VAL A 617 2.64 8.34 7.78
C VAL A 617 3.25 7.53 6.64
N GLU A 618 4.58 7.44 6.62
CA GLU A 618 5.35 6.82 5.54
C GLU A 618 6.37 5.82 6.08
N ALA A 619 6.13 4.53 5.85
CA ALA A 619 6.97 3.43 6.26
C ALA A 619 6.56 2.12 5.56
N GLU A 620 7.46 1.14 5.56
CA GLU A 620 7.20 -0.20 5.03
C GLU A 620 6.73 -1.15 6.15
N THR A 621 5.64 -1.86 5.92
CA THR A 621 4.99 -2.73 6.92
C THR A 621 4.96 -4.22 6.59
N ALA A 622 5.31 -4.67 5.38
CA ALA A 622 5.15 -6.06 4.94
C ALA A 622 5.89 -7.08 5.81
N ARG A 623 7.02 -6.71 6.44
CA ARG A 623 7.75 -7.60 7.36
C ARG A 623 7.27 -7.47 8.82
N GLY A 624 6.28 -6.63 9.09
CA GLY A 624 5.89 -6.18 10.42
C GLY A 624 4.61 -6.78 11.00
N ASP A 625 4.05 -7.83 10.38
CA ASP A 625 2.74 -8.37 10.76
C ASP A 625 2.83 -9.54 11.76
N PHE A 626 2.06 -9.44 12.84
CA PHE A 626 1.99 -10.41 13.92
C PHE A 626 0.56 -10.90 14.16
N LYS A 627 0.35 -12.23 14.16
CA LYS A 627 -0.89 -12.85 14.64
C LYS A 627 -0.73 -13.27 16.08
N LEU A 628 -1.56 -12.73 16.97
CA LEU A 628 -1.49 -12.94 18.41
C LEU A 628 -2.69 -13.76 18.90
N PRO A 629 -2.62 -14.33 20.12
CA PRO A 629 -3.75 -15.03 20.72
C PRO A 629 -5.02 -14.17 20.78
N ALA A 630 -6.18 -14.83 20.87
CA ALA A 630 -7.51 -14.20 20.89
C ALA A 630 -7.92 -13.49 19.58
N GLY A 631 -7.26 -13.79 18.46
CA GLY A 631 -7.60 -13.21 17.15
C GLY A 631 -7.18 -11.75 17.01
N ILE A 632 -6.20 -11.33 17.81
CA ILE A 632 -5.60 -9.99 17.76
C ILE A 632 -4.49 -9.99 16.73
N GLU A 633 -4.41 -8.92 15.94
CA GLU A 633 -3.34 -8.72 14.97
C GLU A 633 -2.66 -7.38 15.23
N LEU A 634 -1.34 -7.35 15.12
CA LEU A 634 -0.53 -6.16 15.30
C LEU A 634 0.36 -5.98 14.07
N THR A 635 0.43 -4.75 13.58
CA THR A 635 1.34 -4.34 12.51
C THR A 635 2.26 -3.25 13.05
N ILE A 636 3.56 -3.37 12.80
CA ILE A 636 4.57 -2.36 13.14
C ILE A 636 5.44 -2.14 11.89
N PRO A 637 5.72 -0.89 11.49
CA PRO A 637 6.63 -0.68 10.37
C PRO A 637 8.04 -1.16 10.69
N THR A 638 8.64 -1.85 9.73
CA THR A 638 9.97 -2.47 9.85
C THR A 638 10.96 -1.92 8.82
N GLY A 639 10.47 -1.38 7.71
CA GLY A 639 11.29 -0.64 6.76
C GLY A 639 11.08 0.86 6.89
N ARG A 640 12.16 1.62 6.72
CA ARG A 640 12.17 3.08 6.69
C ARG A 640 12.70 3.59 5.37
N PHE A 641 12.26 4.76 4.95
CA PHE A 641 12.76 5.42 3.76
C PHE A 641 13.69 6.58 4.12
N THR A 642 14.88 6.65 3.50
CA THR A 642 15.86 7.72 3.76
C THR A 642 16.21 8.54 2.52
N LEU A 643 16.42 9.84 2.72
CA LEU A 643 16.92 10.77 1.71
C LEU A 643 18.44 10.56 1.48
N PRO A 644 19.04 11.12 0.41
CA PRO A 644 20.48 11.01 0.17
C PRO A 644 21.38 11.49 1.32
N ASP A 645 20.88 12.35 2.19
CA ASP A 645 21.59 12.87 3.36
C ASP A 645 21.36 12.03 4.64
N GLY A 646 20.58 10.94 4.55
CA GLY A 646 20.23 10.05 5.65
C GLY A 646 19.07 10.52 6.52
N SER A 647 18.44 11.65 6.21
CA SER A 647 17.21 12.07 6.88
C SER A 647 16.01 11.21 6.47
N ILE A 648 15.00 11.12 7.33
CA ILE A 648 13.80 10.31 7.07
C ILE A 648 12.94 10.95 5.98
N PHE A 649 12.49 10.12 5.05
CA PHE A 649 11.64 10.50 3.93
C PHE A 649 10.16 10.46 4.35
N LEU A 650 9.48 11.62 4.27
CA LEU A 650 8.05 11.86 4.50
C LEU A 650 7.50 11.57 5.91
N GLU A 651 7.97 10.56 6.64
CA GLU A 651 7.45 10.25 7.97
C GLU A 651 7.53 11.45 8.93
N GLY A 652 6.41 11.74 9.58
CA GLY A 652 6.25 12.88 10.49
C GLY A 652 6.12 14.25 9.81
N GLN A 653 6.15 14.34 8.48
CA GLN A 653 6.06 15.61 7.75
C GLN A 653 5.04 15.59 6.62
N GLY A 654 5.05 14.57 5.78
CA GLY A 654 4.29 14.48 4.54
C GLY A 654 4.75 15.49 3.47
N VAL A 655 4.08 15.43 2.32
CA VAL A 655 4.23 16.37 1.20
C VAL A 655 3.52 17.67 1.53
N GLN A 656 4.30 18.75 1.59
CA GLN A 656 3.80 20.08 1.95
C GLN A 656 3.08 20.76 0.77
N PRO A 657 1.95 21.45 1.00
CA PRO A 657 1.33 22.26 -0.03
C PRO A 657 2.21 23.47 -0.36
N THR A 658 2.46 23.71 -1.65
CA THR A 658 3.08 24.95 -2.12
C THR A 658 2.17 26.15 -1.86
N ILE A 659 0.86 25.96 -2.03
CA ILE A 659 -0.17 26.93 -1.64
C ILE A 659 -1.06 26.30 -0.57
N ARG A 660 -0.82 26.70 0.69
CA ARG A 660 -1.70 26.33 1.81
C ARG A 660 -2.96 27.19 1.77
N LEU A 661 -4.12 26.54 1.75
CA LEU A 661 -5.43 27.18 1.89
C LEU A 661 -5.83 27.23 3.37
N ALA A 662 -6.45 28.33 3.79
CA ALA A 662 -6.85 28.50 5.19
C ALA A 662 -8.01 27.57 5.56
N VAL A 663 -7.99 27.07 6.79
CA VAL A 663 -9.17 26.46 7.42
C VAL A 663 -9.90 27.55 8.19
N ASP A 664 -10.83 28.22 7.51
CA ASP A 664 -11.66 29.28 8.09
C ASP A 664 -13.15 28.93 8.04
N GLN A 665 -13.97 29.78 8.66
CA GLN A 665 -15.41 29.58 8.73
C GLN A 665 -16.06 29.55 7.34
N ALA A 666 -15.52 30.27 6.35
CA ALA A 666 -16.04 30.22 4.99
C ALA A 666 -15.74 28.87 4.34
N SER A 667 -14.54 28.33 4.54
CA SER A 667 -14.14 27.04 3.99
C SER A 667 -14.93 25.87 4.58
N VAL A 668 -15.13 25.82 5.90
CA VAL A 668 -15.75 24.65 6.58
C VAL A 668 -17.28 24.67 6.62
N LEU A 669 -17.91 25.82 6.33
CA LEU A 669 -19.37 25.94 6.24
C LEU A 669 -19.86 26.08 4.79
N SER A 670 -18.95 26.06 3.81
CA SER A 670 -19.27 26.11 2.39
C SER A 670 -20.00 24.84 1.93
N ASP A 671 -20.96 24.99 1.04
CA ASP A 671 -21.56 23.89 0.27
C ASP A 671 -20.73 23.50 -0.96
N GLN A 672 -19.71 24.29 -1.28
CA GLN A 672 -18.74 24.06 -2.35
C GLN A 672 -17.40 23.54 -1.82
N ASP A 673 -16.73 22.75 -2.64
CA ASP A 673 -15.34 22.37 -2.43
C ASP A 673 -14.40 23.56 -2.69
N THR A 674 -14.08 24.28 -1.62
CA THR A 674 -13.26 25.50 -1.69
C THR A 674 -11.82 25.24 -2.14
N VAL A 675 -11.29 24.03 -1.89
CA VAL A 675 -9.94 23.65 -2.31
C VAL A 675 -9.91 23.39 -3.81
N LEU A 676 -10.88 22.65 -4.34
CA LEU A 676 -11.01 22.42 -5.77
C LEU A 676 -11.29 23.73 -6.52
N GLN A 677 -12.13 24.60 -5.98
CA GLN A 677 -12.41 25.91 -6.58
C GLN A 677 -11.13 26.77 -6.66
N ALA A 678 -10.30 26.78 -5.62
CA ALA A 678 -9.03 27.50 -5.64
C ALA A 678 -8.07 26.97 -6.72
N ALA A 679 -8.05 25.65 -6.97
CA ALA A 679 -7.28 25.05 -8.06
C ALA A 679 -7.79 25.49 -9.44
N TYR A 680 -9.10 25.50 -9.64
CA TYR A 680 -9.69 26.01 -10.89
C TYR A 680 -9.38 27.49 -11.09
N ASP A 681 -9.51 28.31 -10.04
CA ASP A 681 -9.19 29.73 -10.10
C ASP A 681 -7.71 29.96 -10.44
N TYR A 682 -6.80 29.14 -9.93
CA TYR A 682 -5.37 29.19 -10.24
C TYR A 682 -5.07 28.83 -11.71
N ILE A 683 -5.73 27.81 -12.24
CA ILE A 683 -5.55 27.40 -13.65
C ILE A 683 -6.08 28.49 -14.60
N LEU A 684 -7.21 29.13 -14.25
CA LEU A 684 -7.87 30.11 -15.10
C LEU A 684 -7.29 31.52 -15.01
N ASN A 685 -6.65 31.89 -13.89
CA ASN A 685 -6.11 33.23 -13.66
C ASN A 685 -4.57 33.22 -13.63
N PRO A 686 -3.90 33.61 -14.74
CA PRO A 686 -2.45 33.53 -14.89
C PRO A 686 -1.64 34.53 -14.05
#